data_AF-A0AA44Y6I1-F1
#
_entry.id   AF-A0AA44Y6I1-F1
#
_cell.length_a   1.000
_cell.length_b   1.000
_cell.length_c   1.000
_cell.angle_alpha   90.00
_cell.angle_beta   90.00
_cell.angle_gamma   90.00
#
_symmetry.space_group_name_H-M   'P 1'
#
loop_
_entity.id
_entity.type
_entity.pdbx_description
1 polymer ?
#
loop_
_entity_poly.entity_id
_entity_poly.type
_entity_poly.pdbx_seq_one_letter_code
_entity_poly.pdbx_strand_id
1 'polypeptide(L)'
;MAFEVQSELATTAAACFEAFFAAPNRFVNPVAPRGYSGGLNAETVPEALVNAIQRTRKGGADLPVLLPFGKSTDGPVTWYACTRDKTGARAVRAELEAFIGPGFADFDLTTVARTHADDVLEQHGFHSVRFTAIRATFDRHIVEQWGTYWALLERRPKRRRLEHRTFAQLRAALDWALIAKNEPEARAAVAALREQHGLSAENRAFLEIRIAAAFGRWTEILAHDNFPYLLKLRLPPETFGDVWEALYETWLRPKEQSGDVVRLMAAFEAEVRPAAGHLLRSLGRSRRPAALKSFLLHELTQAQPSVDLCRQWIAELGDDSFGPATLAIGNRIRALTPKHGFDAARDDMDLERYEQAYDLLWSLEDSPEVLSALLRCAKEIDDPQRAEQTVVRVKASAPAISAVVQQTRARLLGDVTSLAATKPPESLEAQLRVEAEAEPIAADNVVEFWRELANTDALTKIDDAMARLLVQGMEDEVLSNSGTFDALLPIWFGWIIERTKPHAPFIPLYNSLLDTVWVRDRYGESELDLIKQAALHVVMAGPTPDQYVQLMERLLSIFDEVRSPRYMPWALDLADALVIAPTRDEQARNRLLVAILSAGCEHSTRLADAQKALLLMLASEASIPFTLPTQEVAKFDEPETSASEARVMIYSLDSQATQRAMNILQTLNPKLKVTTNCDTECTPRLRQHARHADYVFFVSSVATHQAFFCIKDSLRNPDSLCQVQGTGTTRIVESVMRRVHGLGALDG
;
A
#
# COMPACT_ATOMS: atom_id res chain seq x y z
N MET A 1 11.08 -22.54 -11.23
CA MET A 1 12.11 -21.52 -11.53
C MET A 1 13.23 -21.43 -10.49
N ALA A 2 13.04 -20.95 -9.25
CA ALA A 2 14.16 -20.84 -8.28
C ALA A 2 14.88 -22.18 -7.98
N PHE A 3 14.12 -23.27 -7.88
CA PHE A 3 14.64 -24.61 -7.66
C PHE A 3 15.43 -25.17 -8.86
N GLU A 4 15.04 -24.80 -10.08
CA GLU A 4 15.72 -25.23 -11.32
C GLU A 4 17.05 -24.49 -11.48
N VAL A 5 17.07 -23.18 -11.24
CA VAL A 5 18.29 -22.35 -11.25
C VAL A 5 19.28 -22.82 -10.20
N GLN A 6 18.83 -23.12 -8.98
CA GLN A 6 19.71 -23.63 -7.92
C GLN A 6 20.30 -25.02 -8.26
N SER A 7 19.51 -25.88 -8.89
CA SER A 7 19.94 -27.21 -9.34
C SER A 7 21.00 -27.13 -10.45
N GLU A 8 20.82 -26.23 -11.42
CA GLU A 8 21.79 -25.97 -12.48
C GLU A 8 23.10 -25.40 -11.92
N LEU A 9 23.01 -24.45 -10.96
CA LEU A 9 24.16 -23.88 -10.28
C LEU A 9 24.93 -24.92 -9.46
N ALA A 10 24.23 -25.85 -8.79
CA ALA A 10 24.82 -26.93 -8.02
C ALA A 10 25.56 -27.92 -8.93
N THR A 11 24.96 -28.30 -10.06
CA THR A 11 25.57 -29.17 -11.07
C THR A 11 26.85 -28.55 -11.64
N THR A 12 26.78 -27.28 -12.02
CA THR A 12 27.94 -26.52 -12.54
C THR A 12 29.06 -26.41 -11.50
N ALA A 13 28.73 -26.14 -10.23
CA ALA A 13 29.72 -26.04 -9.15
C ALA A 13 30.38 -27.39 -8.85
N ALA A 14 29.61 -28.48 -8.86
CA ALA A 14 30.14 -29.82 -8.64
C ALA A 14 31.16 -30.19 -9.72
N ALA A 15 30.83 -30.01 -11.01
CA ALA A 15 31.74 -30.25 -12.12
C ALA A 15 33.01 -29.39 -12.04
N CYS A 16 32.85 -28.10 -11.71
CA CYS A 16 33.99 -27.18 -11.54
C CYS A 16 34.95 -27.65 -10.44
N PHE A 17 34.44 -28.01 -9.26
CA PHE A 17 35.30 -28.46 -8.16
C PHE A 17 35.94 -29.82 -8.42
N GLU A 18 35.28 -30.73 -9.12
CA GLU A 18 35.90 -31.98 -9.56
C GLU A 18 37.09 -31.72 -10.49
N ALA A 19 36.94 -30.82 -11.46
CA ALA A 19 38.03 -30.44 -12.36
C ALA A 19 39.14 -29.63 -11.65
N PHE A 20 38.77 -28.71 -10.74
CA PHE A 20 39.72 -27.83 -10.05
C PHE A 20 40.67 -28.59 -9.09
N PHE A 21 40.14 -29.61 -8.40
CA PHE A 21 40.91 -30.44 -7.47
C PHE A 21 41.55 -31.67 -8.15
N ALA A 22 41.34 -31.85 -9.46
CA ALA A 22 42.07 -32.86 -10.23
C ALA A 22 43.55 -32.45 -10.42
N ALA A 23 44.39 -33.41 -10.82
CA ALA A 23 45.78 -33.12 -11.17
C ALA A 23 45.82 -31.99 -12.23
N PRO A 24 46.65 -30.95 -12.06
CA PRO A 24 47.86 -30.90 -11.25
C PRO A 24 47.69 -30.30 -9.83
N ASN A 25 46.47 -30.13 -9.32
CA ASN A 25 46.26 -29.61 -7.97
C ASN A 25 46.67 -30.66 -6.91
N ARG A 26 47.50 -30.26 -5.95
CA ARG A 26 47.94 -31.11 -4.83
C ARG A 26 46.88 -31.26 -3.74
N PHE A 27 45.89 -30.36 -3.67
CA PHE A 27 44.84 -30.39 -2.66
C PHE A 27 43.72 -31.37 -3.02
N VAL A 28 43.29 -32.19 -2.06
CA VAL A 28 42.19 -33.15 -2.25
C VAL A 28 40.85 -32.44 -2.16
N ASN A 29 39.91 -32.77 -3.06
CA ASN A 29 38.54 -32.29 -2.99
C ASN A 29 37.87 -32.73 -1.66
N PRO A 30 37.52 -31.77 -0.76
CA PRO A 30 37.03 -32.10 0.58
C PRO A 30 35.58 -32.63 0.58
N VAL A 31 34.92 -32.64 -0.57
CA VAL A 31 33.50 -33.02 -0.69
C VAL A 31 33.30 -34.24 -1.59
N ALA A 32 34.36 -34.84 -2.15
CA ALA A 32 34.26 -35.99 -3.05
C ALA A 32 33.55 -37.20 -2.38
N PRO A 33 32.82 -38.05 -3.15
CA PRO A 33 32.21 -39.28 -2.62
C PRO A 33 33.26 -40.19 -1.97
N ARG A 34 32.92 -40.81 -0.82
CA ARG A 34 33.82 -41.72 -0.08
C ARG A 34 34.26 -42.87 -0.99
N GLY A 35 35.54 -42.88 -1.38
CA GLY A 35 36.14 -43.88 -2.28
C GLY A 35 37.32 -43.37 -3.11
N TYR A 36 37.48 -42.05 -3.26
CA TYR A 36 38.66 -41.45 -3.87
C TYR A 36 39.82 -41.36 -2.86
N SER A 37 40.70 -42.36 -2.85
CA SER A 37 42.02 -42.24 -2.25
C SER A 37 42.87 -41.30 -3.12
N GLY A 38 43.13 -40.08 -2.65
CA GLY A 38 44.07 -39.17 -3.31
C GLY A 38 45.45 -39.83 -3.49
N GLY A 39 46.20 -39.40 -4.51
CA GLY A 39 47.56 -39.89 -4.75
C GLY A 39 48.47 -39.70 -3.53
N LEU A 40 49.57 -40.47 -3.46
CA LEU A 40 50.49 -40.61 -2.32
C LEU A 40 51.09 -39.31 -1.74
N ASN A 41 50.87 -38.14 -2.36
CA ASN A 41 51.38 -36.82 -1.95
C ASN A 41 50.28 -35.73 -1.86
N ALA A 42 49.02 -36.09 -1.64
CA ALA A 42 47.91 -35.14 -1.65
C ALA A 42 47.69 -34.45 -0.28
N GLU A 43 47.54 -33.11 -0.29
CA GLU A 43 47.33 -32.28 0.89
C GLU A 43 45.84 -32.08 1.17
N THR A 44 45.46 -31.96 2.45
CA THR A 44 44.05 -31.71 2.83
C THR A 44 43.73 -30.22 2.75
N VAL A 45 42.53 -29.88 2.27
CA VAL A 45 42.05 -28.49 2.28
C VAL A 45 41.83 -28.05 3.74
N PRO A 46 42.27 -26.84 4.14
CA PRO A 46 42.03 -26.34 5.50
C PRO A 46 40.55 -26.36 5.89
N GLU A 47 40.27 -26.81 7.11
CA GLU A 47 38.89 -27.03 7.60
C GLU A 47 38.01 -25.78 7.50
N ALA A 48 38.59 -24.59 7.73
CA ALA A 48 37.90 -23.30 7.62
C ALA A 48 37.30 -23.02 6.23
N LEU A 49 37.80 -23.66 5.16
CA LEU A 49 37.33 -23.45 3.79
C LEU A 49 36.26 -24.46 3.36
N VAL A 50 36.15 -25.59 4.08
CA VAL A 50 35.29 -26.71 3.68
C VAL A 50 33.82 -26.31 3.64
N ASN A 51 33.35 -25.52 4.60
CA ASN A 51 31.95 -25.07 4.67
C ASN A 51 31.57 -24.21 3.44
N ALA A 52 32.43 -23.27 3.04
CA ALA A 52 32.19 -22.42 1.87
C ALA A 52 32.16 -23.24 0.57
N ILE A 53 33.06 -24.21 0.43
CA ILE A 53 33.11 -25.14 -0.70
C ILE A 53 31.83 -26.00 -0.76
N GLN A 54 31.39 -26.54 0.38
CA GLN A 54 30.15 -27.32 0.45
C GLN A 54 28.91 -26.50 0.12
N ARG A 55 28.81 -25.27 0.63
CA ARG A 55 27.70 -24.34 0.32
C ARG A 55 27.62 -24.06 -1.18
N THR A 56 28.75 -23.71 -1.79
CA THR A 56 28.82 -23.39 -3.23
C THR A 56 28.47 -24.62 -4.08
N ARG A 57 28.93 -25.80 -3.68
CA ARG A 57 28.59 -27.07 -4.36
C ARG A 57 27.09 -27.39 -4.31
N LYS A 58 26.40 -27.00 -3.23
CA LYS A 58 24.93 -27.14 -3.09
C LYS A 58 24.14 -26.05 -3.84
N GLY A 59 24.80 -25.22 -4.65
CA GLY A 59 24.17 -24.18 -5.47
C GLY A 59 24.11 -22.80 -4.80
N GLY A 60 24.77 -22.59 -3.65
CA GLY A 60 24.91 -21.26 -3.07
C GLY A 60 25.72 -20.34 -3.99
N ALA A 61 25.20 -19.15 -4.27
CA ALA A 61 25.81 -18.17 -5.19
C ALA A 61 25.96 -16.77 -4.59
N ASP A 62 25.45 -16.57 -3.37
CA ASP A 62 25.35 -15.30 -2.66
C ASP A 62 26.67 -14.87 -1.98
N LEU A 63 27.55 -15.83 -1.69
CA LEU A 63 28.82 -15.61 -1.01
C LEU A 63 30.00 -16.13 -1.87
N PRO A 64 31.20 -15.54 -1.74
CA PRO A 64 32.37 -15.99 -2.49
C PRO A 64 32.86 -17.38 -2.05
N VAL A 65 33.91 -17.95 -2.63
CA VAL A 65 34.54 -19.15 -2.09
C VAL A 65 36.05 -19.06 -2.27
N LEU A 66 36.83 -19.44 -1.25
CA LEU A 66 38.28 -19.46 -1.34
C LEU A 66 38.78 -20.89 -1.62
N LEU A 67 39.53 -21.04 -2.70
CA LEU A 67 40.06 -22.32 -3.16
C LEU A 67 41.60 -22.31 -3.18
N PRO A 68 42.27 -23.32 -2.60
CA PRO A 68 43.71 -23.46 -2.67
C PRO A 68 44.15 -24.26 -3.90
N PHE A 69 45.21 -23.79 -4.56
CA PHE A 69 45.85 -24.50 -5.68
C PHE A 69 47.37 -24.55 -5.49
N GLY A 70 47.96 -25.74 -5.67
CA GLY A 70 49.42 -25.92 -5.67
C GLY A 70 49.84 -27.08 -6.57
N LYS A 71 50.90 -26.91 -7.37
CA LYS A 71 51.38 -27.95 -8.30
C LYS A 71 52.34 -28.98 -7.67
N SER A 72 53.05 -28.59 -6.63
CA SER A 72 54.05 -29.40 -5.92
C SER A 72 54.06 -29.01 -4.45
N THR A 73 54.50 -29.89 -3.54
CA THR A 73 54.57 -29.65 -2.09
C THR A 73 55.49 -28.47 -1.73
N ASP A 74 56.56 -28.25 -2.50
CA ASP A 74 57.55 -27.19 -2.26
C ASP A 74 57.22 -25.86 -2.98
N GLY A 75 56.14 -25.84 -3.77
CA GLY A 75 55.70 -24.65 -4.50
C GLY A 75 54.76 -23.75 -3.67
N PRO A 76 54.65 -22.44 -4.00
CA PRO A 76 53.73 -21.54 -3.33
C PRO A 76 52.27 -21.94 -3.58
N VAL A 77 51.41 -21.73 -2.58
CA VAL A 77 49.96 -21.89 -2.73
C VAL A 77 49.40 -20.66 -3.43
N THR A 78 48.68 -20.90 -4.52
CA THR A 78 47.89 -19.88 -5.20
C THR A 78 46.46 -19.95 -4.69
N TRP A 79 45.95 -18.81 -4.21
CA TRP A 79 44.62 -18.69 -3.65
C TRP A 79 43.67 -18.07 -4.67
N TYR A 80 42.48 -18.65 -4.78
CA TYR A 80 41.41 -18.20 -5.68
C TYR A 80 40.17 -17.86 -4.89
N ALA A 81 39.84 -16.58 -4.77
CA ALA A 81 38.55 -16.15 -4.24
C ALA A 81 37.54 -16.01 -5.40
N CYS A 82 36.60 -16.93 -5.50
CA CYS A 82 35.70 -17.07 -6.63
C CYS A 82 34.29 -16.53 -6.33
N THR A 83 33.69 -15.85 -7.30
CA THR A 83 32.29 -15.38 -7.31
C THR A 83 31.59 -15.81 -8.61
N ARG A 84 30.26 -15.68 -8.66
CA ARG A 84 29.46 -15.99 -9.86
C ARG A 84 29.32 -14.83 -10.84
N ASP A 85 29.60 -13.61 -10.40
CA ASP A 85 29.51 -12.41 -11.24
C ASP A 85 30.77 -11.53 -11.14
N LYS A 86 30.99 -10.71 -12.18
CA LYS A 86 32.15 -9.81 -12.29
C LYS A 86 32.14 -8.69 -11.24
N THR A 87 30.96 -8.25 -10.80
CA THR A 87 30.83 -7.19 -9.80
C THR A 87 31.24 -7.72 -8.42
N GLY A 88 30.82 -8.95 -8.10
CA GLY A 88 31.23 -9.71 -6.92
C GLY A 88 32.75 -9.86 -6.86
N ALA A 89 33.41 -10.23 -7.96
CA ALA A 89 34.88 -10.38 -7.97
C ALA A 89 35.61 -9.06 -7.66
N ARG A 90 35.11 -7.93 -8.18
CA ARG A 90 35.67 -6.60 -7.86
C ARG A 90 35.47 -6.22 -6.39
N ALA A 91 34.28 -6.49 -5.84
CA ALA A 91 33.97 -6.22 -4.45
C ALA A 91 34.85 -7.07 -3.52
N VAL A 92 34.92 -8.38 -3.77
CA VAL A 92 35.73 -9.32 -3.00
C VAL A 92 37.21 -8.98 -3.08
N ARG A 93 37.72 -8.53 -4.23
CA ARG A 93 39.11 -8.04 -4.34
C ARG A 93 39.37 -6.89 -3.37
N ALA A 94 38.54 -5.85 -3.39
CA ALA A 94 38.70 -4.70 -2.52
C ALA A 94 38.55 -5.08 -1.03
N GLU A 95 37.62 -5.97 -0.71
CA GLU A 95 37.41 -6.48 0.64
C GLU A 95 38.63 -7.31 1.12
N LEU A 96 39.21 -8.17 0.28
CA LEU A 96 40.39 -8.97 0.62
C LEU A 96 41.67 -8.13 0.73
N GLU A 97 41.87 -7.15 -0.16
CA GLU A 97 42.98 -6.19 -0.06
C GLU A 97 42.91 -5.41 1.26
N ALA A 98 41.71 -5.09 1.75
CA ALA A 98 41.52 -4.42 3.04
C ALA A 98 41.66 -5.36 4.26
N PHE A 99 41.20 -6.61 4.15
CA PHE A 99 41.08 -7.54 5.27
C PHE A 99 42.33 -8.37 5.50
N ILE A 100 42.99 -8.83 4.42
CA ILE A 100 44.27 -9.55 4.48
C ILE A 100 45.42 -8.55 4.45
N GLY A 101 45.32 -7.50 3.62
CA GLY A 101 46.34 -6.46 3.49
C GLY A 101 47.51 -6.85 2.57
N PRO A 102 48.15 -5.85 1.91
CA PRO A 102 49.31 -6.07 1.04
C PRO A 102 50.59 -6.48 1.78
N GLY A 103 50.56 -6.55 3.13
CA GLY A 103 51.68 -7.03 3.94
C GLY A 103 51.75 -8.56 4.07
N PHE A 104 50.65 -9.27 3.77
CA PHE A 104 50.55 -10.72 3.92
C PHE A 104 50.34 -11.45 2.58
N ALA A 105 49.67 -10.82 1.62
CA ALA A 105 49.37 -11.37 0.31
C ALA A 105 49.71 -10.41 -0.82
N ASP A 106 50.09 -10.97 -1.97
CA ASP A 106 50.32 -10.24 -3.21
C ASP A 106 49.14 -10.48 -4.17
N PHE A 107 48.44 -9.40 -4.51
CA PHE A 107 47.28 -9.35 -5.40
C PHE A 107 47.63 -8.79 -6.80
N ASP A 108 48.91 -8.50 -7.06
CA ASP A 108 49.36 -8.04 -8.37
C ASP A 108 49.32 -9.20 -9.38
N LEU A 109 48.51 -9.02 -10.43
CA LEU A 109 48.32 -10.03 -11.47
C LEU A 109 49.57 -10.23 -12.33
N THR A 110 50.54 -9.31 -12.28
CA THR A 110 51.82 -9.40 -12.98
C THR A 110 52.83 -10.28 -12.25
N THR A 111 52.72 -10.40 -10.92
CA THR A 111 53.59 -11.22 -10.08
C THR A 111 53.02 -12.62 -9.86
N VAL A 112 51.69 -12.76 -9.81
CA VAL A 112 51.02 -14.06 -9.66
C VAL A 112 50.66 -14.65 -11.02
N ALA A 113 51.45 -15.61 -11.50
CA ALA A 113 51.25 -16.26 -12.80
C ALA A 113 49.90 -17.01 -12.92
N ARG A 114 49.33 -17.03 -14.13
CA ARG A 114 48.17 -17.89 -14.43
C ARG A 114 48.53 -19.36 -14.23
N THR A 115 47.59 -20.14 -13.76
CA THR A 115 47.69 -21.59 -13.57
C THR A 115 46.57 -22.31 -14.33
N HIS A 116 46.59 -23.65 -14.34
CA HIS A 116 45.52 -24.45 -14.95
C HIS A 116 44.15 -24.20 -14.30
N ALA A 117 44.13 -23.77 -13.04
CA ALA A 117 42.89 -23.47 -12.33
C ALA A 117 42.13 -22.28 -12.92
N ASP A 118 42.81 -21.32 -13.56
CA ASP A 118 42.15 -20.16 -14.17
C ASP A 118 41.21 -20.57 -15.30
N ASP A 119 41.69 -21.43 -16.21
CA ASP A 119 40.90 -21.93 -17.35
C ASP A 119 39.70 -22.75 -16.87
N VAL A 120 39.88 -23.57 -15.83
CA VAL A 120 38.81 -24.40 -15.24
C VAL A 120 37.72 -23.52 -14.62
N LEU A 121 38.10 -22.48 -13.87
CA LEU A 121 37.14 -21.56 -13.25
C LEU A 121 36.38 -20.75 -14.30
N GLU A 122 37.08 -20.22 -15.31
CA GLU A 122 36.48 -19.44 -16.40
C GLU A 122 35.51 -20.28 -17.24
N GLN A 123 35.86 -21.52 -17.58
CA GLN A 123 35.00 -22.44 -18.34
C GLN A 123 33.67 -22.73 -17.62
N HIS A 124 33.67 -22.73 -16.29
CA HIS A 124 32.49 -23.00 -15.47
C HIS A 124 31.80 -21.73 -14.96
N GLY A 125 32.13 -20.57 -15.53
CA GLY A 125 31.47 -19.29 -15.25
C GLY A 125 31.79 -18.69 -13.88
N PHE A 126 32.91 -19.08 -13.25
CA PHE A 126 33.39 -18.42 -12.05
C PHE A 126 34.30 -17.24 -12.40
N HIS A 127 34.16 -16.16 -11.64
CA HIS A 127 35.06 -15.01 -11.67
C HIS A 127 35.94 -15.04 -10.44
N SER A 128 37.25 -15.16 -10.61
CA SER A 128 38.18 -15.34 -9.49
C SER A 128 39.12 -14.16 -9.30
N VAL A 129 39.44 -13.88 -8.03
CA VAL A 129 40.55 -13.01 -7.62
C VAL A 129 41.68 -13.93 -7.20
N ARG A 130 42.77 -13.89 -7.97
CA ARG A 130 43.97 -14.70 -7.74
C ARG A 130 45.00 -13.93 -6.93
N PHE A 131 45.58 -14.57 -5.93
CA PHE A 131 46.65 -14.00 -5.10
C PHE A 131 47.53 -15.10 -4.48
N THR A 132 48.71 -14.74 -3.98
CA THR A 132 49.61 -15.64 -3.26
C THR A 132 50.09 -15.01 -1.95
N ALA A 133 50.43 -15.82 -0.96
CA ALA A 133 51.11 -15.31 0.22
C ALA A 133 52.50 -14.74 -0.15
N ILE A 134 52.91 -13.62 0.46
CA ILE A 134 54.25 -13.04 0.25
C ILE A 134 55.34 -13.98 0.82
N ARG A 135 54.98 -14.75 1.85
CA ARG A 135 55.81 -15.80 2.45
C ARG A 135 54.95 -17.02 2.73
N ALA A 136 55.47 -18.22 2.54
CA ALA A 136 54.74 -19.47 2.82
C ALA A 136 54.21 -19.56 4.26
N THR A 137 54.87 -18.91 5.23
CA THR A 137 54.38 -18.86 6.62
C THR A 137 53.08 -18.07 6.80
N PHE A 138 52.71 -17.24 5.83
CA PHE A 138 51.48 -16.43 5.87
C PHE A 138 50.26 -17.14 5.27
N ASP A 139 50.42 -18.30 4.62
CA ASP A 139 49.29 -19.08 4.11
C ASP A 139 48.31 -19.45 5.24
N ARG A 140 48.82 -19.77 6.43
CA ARG A 140 47.99 -19.98 7.63
C ARG A 140 47.21 -18.72 8.02
N HIS A 141 47.85 -17.55 7.96
CA HIS A 141 47.22 -16.29 8.30
C HIS A 141 46.10 -15.92 7.31
N ILE A 142 46.30 -16.19 6.02
CA ILE A 142 45.26 -16.01 4.99
C ILE A 142 44.01 -16.84 5.32
N VAL A 143 44.19 -18.10 5.71
CA VAL A 143 43.07 -18.97 6.09
C VAL A 143 42.35 -18.46 7.34
N GLU A 144 43.08 -18.01 8.36
CA GLU A 144 42.51 -17.44 9.59
C GLU A 144 41.72 -16.14 9.32
N GLN A 145 42.27 -15.24 8.49
CA GLN A 145 41.60 -14.01 8.09
C GLN A 145 40.37 -14.29 7.21
N TRP A 146 40.48 -15.25 6.28
CA TRP A 146 39.34 -15.68 5.48
C TRP A 146 38.21 -16.24 6.36
N GLY A 147 38.53 -17.07 7.36
CA GLY A 147 37.53 -17.60 8.28
C GLY A 147 36.77 -16.49 9.03
N THR A 148 37.49 -15.45 9.45
CA THR A 148 36.88 -14.28 10.11
C THR A 148 36.01 -13.47 9.15
N TYR A 149 36.52 -13.20 7.94
CA TYR A 149 35.78 -12.52 6.88
C TYR A 149 34.50 -13.28 6.50
N TRP A 150 34.59 -14.61 6.36
CA TRP A 150 33.46 -15.47 6.06
C TRP A 150 32.38 -15.42 7.14
N ALA A 151 32.78 -15.48 8.42
CA ALA A 151 31.86 -15.36 9.54
C ALA A 151 31.16 -13.98 9.59
N LEU A 152 31.82 -12.92 9.12
CA LEU A 152 31.21 -11.59 8.97
C LEU A 152 30.22 -11.54 7.81
N LEU A 153 30.54 -12.20 6.70
CA LEU A 153 29.62 -12.31 5.56
C LEU A 153 28.35 -13.09 5.91
N GLU A 154 28.45 -14.18 6.66
CA GLU A 154 27.30 -14.94 7.15
C GLU A 154 26.39 -14.13 8.07
N ARG A 155 26.96 -13.14 8.78
CA ARG A 155 26.24 -12.23 9.68
C ARG A 155 25.90 -10.89 9.03
N ARG A 156 26.30 -10.67 7.77
CA ARG A 156 26.11 -9.39 7.07
C ARG A 156 24.62 -9.17 6.86
N PRO A 157 24.04 -8.10 7.42
CA PRO A 157 22.65 -7.76 7.13
C PRO A 157 22.50 -7.51 5.62
N LYS A 158 21.43 -8.02 5.00
CA LYS A 158 21.07 -7.65 3.62
C LYS A 158 21.01 -6.12 3.55
N ARG A 159 21.99 -5.49 2.88
CA ARG A 159 21.97 -4.03 2.70
C ARG A 159 20.83 -3.71 1.76
N ARG A 160 19.76 -3.08 2.26
CA ARG A 160 18.76 -2.44 1.40
C ARG A 160 19.47 -1.33 0.64
N ARG A 161 19.62 -1.48 -0.69
CA ARG A 161 20.05 -0.36 -1.53
C ARG A 161 18.96 0.71 -1.45
N LEU A 162 19.36 1.95 -1.20
CA LEU A 162 18.50 3.10 -1.46
C LEU A 162 18.35 3.20 -2.97
N GLU A 163 17.39 2.48 -3.52
CA GLU A 163 17.03 2.63 -4.93
C GLU A 163 16.28 3.95 -5.10
N HIS A 164 16.71 4.76 -6.07
CA HIS A 164 15.93 5.91 -6.52
C HIS A 164 14.59 5.37 -7.04
N ARG A 165 13.50 5.73 -6.37
CA ARG A 165 12.16 5.31 -6.77
C ARG A 165 11.65 6.26 -7.85
N THR A 166 10.98 5.71 -8.86
CA THR A 166 10.33 6.52 -9.89
C THR A 166 9.20 7.35 -9.28
N PHE A 167 8.76 8.39 -9.99
CA PHE A 167 7.62 9.19 -9.55
C PHE A 167 6.38 8.33 -9.31
N ALA A 168 6.07 7.42 -10.25
CA ALA A 168 4.94 6.49 -10.14
C ALA A 168 5.05 5.58 -8.90
N GLN A 169 6.25 5.06 -8.60
CA GLN A 169 6.46 4.21 -7.43
C GLN A 169 6.27 4.96 -6.10
N LEU A 170 6.70 6.21 -6.03
CA LEU A 170 6.49 7.05 -4.83
C LEU A 170 5.02 7.48 -4.71
N ARG A 171 4.34 7.71 -5.83
CA ARG A 171 2.90 7.99 -5.84
C ARG A 171 2.09 6.79 -5.36
N ALA A 172 2.41 5.60 -5.86
CA ALA A 172 1.82 4.35 -5.40
C ALA A 172 2.11 4.10 -3.91
N ALA A 173 3.33 4.36 -3.44
CA ALA A 173 3.68 4.26 -2.02
C ALA A 173 2.85 5.22 -1.14
N LEU A 174 2.55 6.43 -1.63
CA LEU A 174 1.61 7.33 -0.95
C LEU A 174 0.22 6.69 -0.89
N ASP A 175 -0.33 6.22 -2.01
CA ASP A 175 -1.67 5.59 -2.03
C ASP A 175 -1.73 4.36 -1.11
N TRP A 176 -0.69 3.53 -1.09
CA TRP A 176 -0.58 2.41 -0.15
C TRP A 176 -0.63 2.84 1.30
N ALA A 177 0.12 3.88 1.66
CA ALA A 177 0.10 4.40 3.02
C ALA A 177 -1.25 5.03 3.38
N LEU A 178 -1.96 5.64 2.42
CA LEU A 178 -3.31 6.17 2.64
C LEU A 178 -4.34 5.04 2.86
N ILE A 179 -4.24 3.93 2.13
CA ILE A 179 -5.11 2.75 2.30
C ILE A 179 -4.80 2.04 3.63
N ALA A 180 -3.51 1.84 3.92
CA ALA A 180 -3.04 1.25 5.18
C ALA A 180 -3.24 2.16 6.40
N LYS A 181 -3.75 3.38 6.21
CA LYS A 181 -3.92 4.41 7.26
C LYS A 181 -2.63 4.66 8.05
N ASN A 182 -1.50 4.71 7.35
CA ASN A 182 -0.16 4.95 7.89
C ASN A 182 0.32 6.37 7.57
N GLU A 183 -0.04 7.34 8.42
CA GLU A 183 0.31 8.75 8.19
C GLU A 183 1.82 9.01 8.11
N PRO A 184 2.68 8.43 8.98
CA PRO A 184 4.12 8.59 8.88
C PRO A 184 4.69 8.18 7.51
N GLU A 185 4.28 7.03 6.97
CA GLU A 185 4.76 6.59 5.65
C GLU A 185 4.17 7.44 4.51
N ALA A 186 2.91 7.87 4.62
CA ALA A 186 2.31 8.79 3.65
C ALA A 186 3.09 10.12 3.59
N ARG A 187 3.41 10.70 4.75
CA ARG A 187 4.22 11.93 4.83
C ARG A 187 5.65 11.72 4.33
N ALA A 188 6.25 10.56 4.61
CA ALA A 188 7.56 10.21 4.09
C ALA A 188 7.55 10.07 2.55
N ALA A 189 6.48 9.50 1.97
CA ALA A 189 6.32 9.43 0.52
C ALA A 189 6.19 10.82 -0.12
N VAL A 190 5.41 11.73 0.47
CA VAL A 190 5.32 13.14 0.00
C VAL A 190 6.66 13.86 0.11
N ALA A 191 7.38 13.65 1.22
CA ALA A 191 8.72 14.22 1.39
C ALA A 191 9.70 13.70 0.32
N ALA A 192 9.67 12.41 0.04
CA ALA A 192 10.48 11.79 -1.02
C ALA A 192 10.10 12.30 -2.41
N LEU A 193 8.80 12.45 -2.73
CA LEU A 193 8.35 13.06 -3.98
C LEU A 193 8.90 14.47 -4.15
N ARG A 194 8.86 15.28 -3.09
CA ARG A 194 9.41 16.64 -3.08
C ARG A 194 10.91 16.65 -3.32
N GLU A 195 11.65 15.80 -2.60
CA GLU A 195 13.12 15.78 -2.63
C GLU A 195 13.68 15.18 -3.93
N GLN A 196 13.01 14.18 -4.50
CA GLN A 196 13.50 13.44 -5.67
C GLN A 196 12.97 13.99 -7.00
N HIS A 197 11.74 14.51 -7.02
CA HIS A 197 11.04 14.88 -8.26
C HIS A 197 10.56 16.34 -8.31
N GLY A 198 10.66 17.09 -7.21
CA GLY A 198 10.27 18.50 -7.14
C GLY A 198 8.75 18.70 -7.20
N LEU A 199 8.13 19.02 -6.06
CA LEU A 199 6.71 19.35 -5.98
C LEU A 199 6.49 20.87 -5.90
N SER A 200 5.58 21.40 -6.71
CA SER A 200 5.11 22.80 -6.58
C SER A 200 4.36 23.00 -5.26
N ALA A 201 4.20 24.26 -4.84
CA ALA A 201 3.46 24.59 -3.62
C ALA A 201 1.98 24.16 -3.71
N GLU A 202 1.38 24.27 -4.89
CA GLU A 202 0.00 23.84 -5.17
C GLU A 202 -0.13 22.31 -5.09
N ASN A 203 0.75 21.58 -5.78
CA ASN A 203 0.73 20.11 -5.74
C ASN A 203 0.97 19.58 -4.33
N ARG A 204 1.84 20.24 -3.56
CA ARG A 204 2.02 19.91 -2.14
C ARG A 204 0.74 20.12 -1.34
N ALA A 205 0.05 21.24 -1.51
CA ALA A 205 -1.20 21.50 -0.81
C ALA A 205 -2.29 20.46 -1.18
N PHE A 206 -2.35 20.03 -2.44
CA PHE A 206 -3.25 18.96 -2.87
C PHE A 206 -2.96 17.63 -2.15
N LEU A 207 -1.68 17.25 -2.00
CA LEU A 207 -1.29 16.03 -1.28
C LEU A 207 -1.53 16.15 0.23
N GLU A 208 -1.37 17.34 0.82
CA GLU A 208 -1.70 17.60 2.23
C GLU A 208 -3.22 17.46 2.47
N ILE A 209 -4.06 17.95 1.56
CA ILE A 209 -5.52 17.73 1.57
C ILE A 209 -5.84 16.23 1.47
N ARG A 210 -5.18 15.51 0.55
CA ARG A 210 -5.37 14.06 0.37
C ARG A 210 -5.06 13.27 1.65
N ILE A 211 -3.96 13.61 2.32
CA ILE A 211 -3.60 13.02 3.62
C ILE A 211 -4.68 13.39 4.64
N ALA A 212 -5.02 14.66 4.82
CA ALA A 212 -6.04 15.06 5.79
C ALA A 212 -7.37 14.32 5.57
N ALA A 213 -7.79 14.16 4.32
CA ALA A 213 -9.01 13.46 3.93
C ALA A 213 -8.96 11.97 4.28
N ALA A 214 -7.87 11.27 3.98
CA ALA A 214 -7.71 9.84 4.30
C ALA A 214 -7.80 9.54 5.80
N PHE A 215 -7.53 10.52 6.66
CA PHE A 215 -7.62 10.44 8.11
C PHE A 215 -8.86 11.14 8.70
N GLY A 216 -9.82 11.57 7.88
CA GLY A 216 -11.07 12.17 8.33
C GLY A 216 -10.92 13.57 8.96
N ARG A 217 -9.82 14.28 8.67
CA ARG A 217 -9.50 15.60 9.24
C ARG A 217 -10.12 16.73 8.40
N TRP A 218 -11.43 16.66 8.21
CA TRP A 218 -12.21 17.58 7.36
C TRP A 218 -12.04 19.05 7.75
N THR A 219 -12.01 19.33 9.06
CA THR A 219 -11.80 20.70 9.56
C THR A 219 -10.42 21.25 9.24
N GLU A 220 -9.38 20.41 9.18
CA GLU A 220 -8.03 20.84 8.77
C GLU A 220 -8.00 21.21 7.29
N ILE A 221 -8.75 20.50 6.44
CA ILE A 221 -8.89 20.84 5.02
C ILE A 221 -9.53 22.22 4.86
N LEU A 222 -10.64 22.46 5.55
CA LEU A 222 -11.37 23.73 5.45
C LEU A 222 -10.63 24.91 6.10
N ALA A 223 -9.81 24.63 7.12
CA ALA A 223 -8.98 25.62 7.80
C ALA A 223 -7.63 25.86 7.11
N HIS A 224 -7.34 25.18 6.01
CA HIS A 224 -6.07 25.32 5.31
C HIS A 224 -5.89 26.77 4.80
N ASP A 225 -4.75 27.40 5.08
CA ASP A 225 -4.50 28.84 4.82
C ASP A 225 -4.78 29.23 3.35
N ASN A 226 -4.37 28.37 2.42
CA ASN A 226 -4.55 28.61 0.98
C ASN A 226 -5.89 28.10 0.42
N PHE A 227 -6.81 27.59 1.25
CA PHE A 227 -8.05 26.96 0.78
C PHE A 227 -8.84 27.84 -0.22
N PRO A 228 -9.08 29.15 0.03
CA PRO A 228 -9.81 29.99 -0.93
C PRO A 228 -9.08 30.21 -2.27
N TYR A 229 -7.76 30.07 -2.28
CA TYR A 229 -6.95 30.16 -3.50
C TYR A 229 -6.99 28.83 -4.26
N LEU A 230 -6.87 27.70 -3.57
CA LEU A 230 -6.89 26.37 -4.17
C LEU A 230 -8.21 26.10 -4.91
N LEU A 231 -9.36 26.55 -4.37
CA LEU A 231 -10.67 26.39 -5.01
C LEU A 231 -10.83 27.16 -6.34
N LYS A 232 -9.91 28.09 -6.64
CA LYS A 232 -9.89 28.82 -7.93
C LYS A 232 -9.05 28.11 -8.99
N LEU A 233 -8.27 27.11 -8.60
CA LEU A 233 -7.45 26.30 -9.49
C LEU A 233 -8.26 25.11 -10.03
N ARG A 234 -7.78 24.51 -11.12
CA ARG A 234 -8.27 23.20 -11.57
C ARG A 234 -7.76 22.14 -10.59
N LEU A 235 -8.65 21.65 -9.72
CA LEU A 235 -8.30 20.62 -8.73
C LEU A 235 -8.08 19.26 -9.42
N PRO A 236 -7.08 18.48 -9.01
CA PRO A 236 -6.99 17.06 -9.36
C PRO A 236 -8.27 16.31 -8.93
N PRO A 237 -8.72 15.28 -9.67
CA PRO A 237 -10.00 14.61 -9.40
C PRO A 237 -10.14 14.09 -7.96
N GLU A 238 -9.06 13.55 -7.39
CA GLU A 238 -9.09 13.07 -6.01
C GLU A 238 -9.22 14.21 -4.99
N THR A 239 -8.44 15.28 -5.16
CA THR A 239 -8.51 16.46 -4.28
C THR A 239 -9.87 17.15 -4.41
N PHE A 240 -10.46 17.18 -5.61
CA PHE A 240 -11.81 17.68 -5.82
C PHE A 240 -12.82 16.88 -4.99
N GLY A 241 -12.75 15.55 -5.03
CA GLY A 241 -13.57 14.66 -4.21
C GLY A 241 -13.35 14.87 -2.70
N ASP A 242 -12.09 14.96 -2.28
CA ASP A 242 -11.68 15.16 -0.88
C ASP A 242 -12.20 16.50 -0.33
N VAL A 243 -12.20 17.56 -1.15
CA VAL A 243 -12.76 18.88 -0.81
C VAL A 243 -14.28 18.81 -0.66
N TRP A 244 -14.99 18.16 -1.59
CA TRP A 244 -16.44 18.00 -1.48
C TRP A 244 -16.84 17.19 -0.26
N GLU A 245 -16.08 16.15 0.06
CA GLU A 245 -16.27 15.37 1.28
C GLU A 245 -16.07 16.24 2.52
N ALA A 246 -14.98 17.03 2.59
CA ALA A 246 -14.75 17.93 3.72
C ALA A 246 -15.88 18.96 3.92
N LEU A 247 -16.35 19.59 2.84
CA LEU A 247 -17.46 20.55 2.86
C LEU A 247 -18.76 19.89 3.33
N TYR A 248 -19.07 18.72 2.76
CA TYR A 248 -20.30 17.99 3.07
C TYR A 248 -20.30 17.49 4.51
N GLU A 249 -19.22 16.84 4.95
CA GLU A 249 -19.07 16.31 6.30
C GLU A 249 -19.15 17.40 7.36
N THR A 250 -18.53 18.56 7.12
CA THR A 250 -18.45 19.61 8.14
C THR A 250 -19.73 20.45 8.23
N TRP A 251 -20.32 20.84 7.10
CA TRP A 251 -21.42 21.82 7.08
C TRP A 251 -22.79 21.20 6.83
N LEU A 252 -22.87 20.12 6.06
CA LEU A 252 -24.16 19.57 5.59
C LEU A 252 -24.62 18.33 6.36
N ARG A 253 -23.71 17.39 6.66
CA ARG A 253 -24.06 16.13 7.32
C ARG A 253 -24.81 16.30 8.65
N PRO A 254 -24.46 17.25 9.53
CA PRO A 254 -25.23 17.48 10.76
C PRO A 254 -26.69 17.88 10.49
N LYS A 255 -26.97 18.55 9.35
CA LYS A 255 -28.32 18.95 8.95
C LYS A 255 -29.06 17.81 8.27
N GLU A 256 -28.38 17.04 7.43
CA GLU A 256 -28.92 15.83 6.78
C GLU A 256 -29.47 14.84 7.82
N GLN A 257 -28.73 14.58 8.91
CA GLN A 257 -29.14 13.67 9.97
C GLN A 257 -30.40 14.12 10.73
N SER A 258 -30.74 15.41 10.70
CA SER A 258 -31.98 15.91 11.30
C SER A 258 -33.24 15.56 10.50
N GLY A 259 -33.09 15.11 9.24
CA GLY A 259 -34.18 14.84 8.31
C GLY A 259 -34.87 16.09 7.74
N ASP A 260 -34.49 17.29 8.19
CA ASP A 260 -35.06 18.56 7.71
C ASP A 260 -34.37 19.02 6.42
N VAL A 261 -34.98 18.66 5.28
CA VAL A 261 -34.50 19.04 3.94
C VAL A 261 -34.46 20.55 3.74
N VAL A 262 -35.38 21.31 4.35
CA VAL A 262 -35.41 22.78 4.19
C VAL A 262 -34.17 23.38 4.86
N ARG A 263 -33.83 22.91 6.07
CA ARG A 263 -32.59 23.31 6.75
C ARG A 263 -31.33 22.85 6.02
N LEU A 264 -31.34 21.64 5.46
CA LEU A 264 -30.21 21.13 4.68
C LEU A 264 -29.93 22.01 3.46
N MET A 265 -30.99 22.37 2.72
CA MET A 265 -30.89 23.26 1.57
C MET A 265 -30.48 24.68 1.96
N ALA A 266 -31.03 25.23 3.05
CA ALA A 266 -30.65 26.55 3.55
C ALA A 266 -29.17 26.59 3.99
N ALA A 267 -28.68 25.53 4.64
CA ALA A 267 -27.27 25.40 5.01
C ALA A 267 -26.37 25.32 3.76
N PHE A 268 -26.80 24.61 2.72
CA PHE A 268 -26.09 24.58 1.44
C PHE A 268 -25.95 25.97 0.81
N GLU A 269 -27.04 26.74 0.77
CA GLU A 269 -27.02 28.10 0.21
C GLU A 269 -26.18 29.07 1.03
N ALA A 270 -26.22 28.96 2.35
CA ALA A 270 -25.57 29.90 3.26
C ALA A 270 -24.07 29.60 3.49
N GLU A 271 -23.69 28.33 3.55
CA GLU A 271 -22.33 27.91 3.96
C GLU A 271 -21.52 27.40 2.75
N VAL A 272 -22.07 26.48 1.96
CA VAL A 272 -21.32 25.79 0.88
C VAL A 272 -21.22 26.62 -0.39
N ARG A 273 -22.33 27.17 -0.89
CA ARG A 273 -22.36 27.92 -2.16
C ARG A 273 -21.40 29.11 -2.18
N PRO A 274 -21.26 29.94 -1.13
CA PRO A 274 -20.33 31.06 -1.13
C PRO A 274 -18.85 30.62 -1.16
N ALA A 275 -18.52 29.50 -0.52
CA ALA A 275 -17.15 28.99 -0.45
C ALA A 275 -16.74 28.24 -1.73
N ALA A 276 -17.62 27.37 -2.24
CA ALA A 276 -17.31 26.42 -3.32
C ALA A 276 -18.04 26.71 -4.64
N GLY A 277 -18.59 27.92 -4.82
CA GLY A 277 -19.37 28.30 -6.00
C GLY A 277 -18.67 28.06 -7.35
N HIS A 278 -17.34 28.23 -7.40
CA HIS A 278 -16.55 27.94 -8.60
C HIS A 278 -16.50 26.45 -8.96
N LEU A 279 -16.53 25.56 -7.96
CA LEU A 279 -16.52 24.11 -8.17
C LEU A 279 -17.87 23.57 -8.65
N LEU A 280 -18.96 24.33 -8.47
CA LEU A 280 -20.31 23.92 -8.88
C LEU A 280 -20.60 24.13 -10.37
N ARG A 281 -19.64 24.68 -11.14
CA ARG A 281 -19.80 24.91 -12.59
C ARG A 281 -19.81 23.60 -13.38
N SER A 282 -19.02 22.62 -12.97
CA SER A 282 -18.98 21.30 -13.58
C SER A 282 -18.69 20.28 -12.51
N LEU A 283 -19.46 19.19 -12.52
CA LEU A 283 -19.20 18.01 -11.68
C LEU A 283 -17.90 17.32 -12.11
N GLY A 284 -17.50 17.55 -13.37
CA GLY A 284 -16.39 16.86 -14.02
C GLY A 284 -16.65 15.36 -14.04
N ARG A 285 -15.57 14.60 -13.85
CA ARG A 285 -15.63 13.14 -13.85
C ARG A 285 -15.93 12.52 -12.47
N SER A 286 -15.98 13.31 -11.41
CA SER A 286 -16.15 12.77 -10.05
C SER A 286 -17.53 12.14 -9.86
N ARG A 287 -17.57 10.93 -9.31
CA ARG A 287 -18.80 10.23 -8.90
C ARG A 287 -18.85 9.94 -7.40
N ARG A 288 -18.07 10.66 -6.59
CA ARG A 288 -18.10 10.49 -5.13
C ARG A 288 -19.45 10.97 -4.56
N PRO A 289 -20.03 10.28 -3.56
CA PRO A 289 -21.34 10.62 -3.01
C PRO A 289 -21.46 12.07 -2.51
N ALA A 290 -20.45 12.58 -1.79
CA ALA A 290 -20.49 13.95 -1.26
C ALA A 290 -20.58 15.02 -2.37
N ALA A 291 -19.89 14.81 -3.50
CA ALA A 291 -19.97 15.69 -4.66
C ALA A 291 -21.37 15.60 -5.30
N LEU A 292 -21.85 14.38 -5.63
CA LEU A 292 -23.18 14.18 -6.22
C LEU A 292 -24.30 14.77 -5.35
N LYS A 293 -24.25 14.57 -4.04
CA LYS A 293 -25.23 15.16 -3.10
C LYS A 293 -25.19 16.69 -3.11
N SER A 294 -23.99 17.27 -3.14
CA SER A 294 -23.81 18.73 -3.18
C SER A 294 -24.33 19.33 -4.48
N PHE A 295 -24.11 18.66 -5.61
CA PHE A 295 -24.66 19.06 -6.90
C PHE A 295 -26.19 18.92 -6.95
N LEU A 296 -26.75 17.85 -6.39
CA LEU A 296 -28.20 17.70 -6.25
C LEU A 296 -28.80 18.84 -5.43
N LEU A 297 -28.20 19.18 -4.28
CA LEU A 297 -28.65 20.31 -3.45
C LEU A 297 -28.50 21.65 -4.20
N HIS A 298 -27.43 21.82 -4.97
CA HIS A 298 -27.25 23.00 -5.84
C HIS A 298 -28.37 23.13 -6.87
N GLU A 299 -28.78 22.03 -7.49
CA GLU A 299 -29.84 22.05 -8.50
C GLU A 299 -31.21 22.32 -7.85
N LEU A 300 -31.51 21.68 -6.73
CA LEU A 300 -32.77 21.87 -6.00
C LEU A 300 -32.96 23.29 -5.43
N THR A 301 -31.86 24.05 -5.28
CA THR A 301 -31.84 25.45 -4.82
C THR A 301 -31.87 26.47 -5.96
N GLN A 302 -31.97 26.03 -7.22
CA GLN A 302 -32.12 26.94 -8.35
C GLN A 302 -33.55 27.48 -8.47
N ALA A 303 -33.68 28.63 -9.14
CA ALA A 303 -35.00 29.19 -9.47
C ALA A 303 -35.82 28.27 -10.40
N GLN A 304 -35.14 27.53 -11.28
CA GLN A 304 -35.74 26.51 -12.15
C GLN A 304 -34.87 25.24 -12.15
N PRO A 305 -35.10 24.31 -11.21
CA PRO A 305 -34.36 23.05 -11.12
C PRO A 305 -34.67 22.09 -12.28
N SER A 306 -33.65 21.39 -12.77
CA SER A 306 -33.77 20.30 -13.74
C SER A 306 -34.18 18.99 -13.08
N VAL A 307 -35.33 18.44 -13.50
CA VAL A 307 -35.88 17.18 -12.98
C VAL A 307 -35.00 16.00 -13.36
N ASP A 308 -34.53 15.96 -14.60
CA ASP A 308 -33.85 14.80 -15.16
C ASP A 308 -32.47 14.60 -14.51
N LEU A 309 -31.73 15.68 -14.27
CA LEU A 309 -30.47 15.59 -13.52
C LEU A 309 -30.68 15.19 -12.07
N CYS A 310 -31.71 15.76 -11.41
CA CYS A 310 -32.02 15.37 -10.06
C CYS A 310 -32.33 13.86 -9.98
N ARG A 311 -33.03 13.32 -10.99
CA ARG A 311 -33.31 11.88 -11.12
C ARG A 311 -32.07 11.05 -11.46
N GLN A 312 -31.19 11.57 -12.31
CA GLN A 312 -29.93 10.88 -12.64
C GLN A 312 -29.05 10.76 -11.40
N TRP A 313 -28.75 11.87 -10.72
CA TRP A 313 -27.83 11.85 -9.58
C TRP A 313 -28.42 11.12 -8.37
N ILE A 314 -29.72 11.21 -8.10
CA ILE A 314 -30.34 10.41 -7.03
C ILE A 314 -30.28 8.91 -7.36
N ALA A 315 -30.39 8.52 -8.63
CA ALA A 315 -30.27 7.13 -9.06
C ALA A 315 -28.81 6.64 -8.96
N GLU A 316 -27.84 7.45 -9.37
CA GLU A 316 -26.40 7.14 -9.22
C GLU A 316 -25.98 7.01 -7.75
N LEU A 317 -26.54 7.83 -6.87
CA LEU A 317 -26.31 7.78 -5.43
C LEU A 317 -26.90 6.53 -4.73
N GLY A 318 -27.89 5.89 -5.35
CA GLY A 318 -28.58 4.73 -4.79
C GLY A 318 -29.62 5.05 -3.71
N ASP A 319 -30.24 3.98 -3.22
CA ASP A 319 -31.30 4.05 -2.21
C ASP A 319 -30.77 4.53 -0.85
N ASP A 320 -31.62 5.26 -0.13
CA ASP A 320 -31.32 5.86 1.18
C ASP A 320 -30.07 6.76 1.22
N SER A 321 -29.69 7.31 0.07
CA SER A 321 -28.46 8.10 -0.06
C SER A 321 -28.40 9.31 0.86
N PHE A 322 -29.51 9.94 1.21
CA PHE A 322 -29.60 11.07 2.15
C PHE A 322 -30.07 10.68 3.55
N GLY A 323 -30.04 9.39 3.90
CA GLY A 323 -30.57 8.86 5.16
C GLY A 323 -32.01 9.35 5.43
N PRO A 324 -32.30 9.92 6.62
CA PRO A 324 -33.63 10.41 6.96
C PRO A 324 -34.22 11.45 5.99
N ALA A 325 -33.38 12.18 5.25
CA ALA A 325 -33.81 13.19 4.30
C ALA A 325 -34.17 12.63 2.90
N THR A 326 -33.85 11.37 2.60
CA THR A 326 -34.01 10.76 1.26
C THR A 326 -35.44 10.87 0.74
N LEU A 327 -36.43 10.50 1.57
CA LEU A 327 -37.84 10.50 1.14
C LEU A 327 -38.34 11.92 0.82
N ALA A 328 -37.95 12.91 1.62
CA ALA A 328 -38.35 14.28 1.43
C ALA A 328 -37.69 14.91 0.19
N ILE A 329 -36.41 14.60 -0.08
CA ILE A 329 -35.73 14.99 -1.33
C ILE A 329 -36.44 14.36 -2.53
N GLY A 330 -36.74 13.05 -2.49
CA GLY A 330 -37.45 12.36 -3.57
C GLY A 330 -38.87 12.91 -3.84
N ASN A 331 -39.58 13.36 -2.79
CA ASN A 331 -40.87 14.05 -2.95
C ASN A 331 -40.71 15.40 -3.66
N ARG A 332 -39.67 16.15 -3.30
CA ARG A 332 -39.40 17.45 -3.90
C ARG A 332 -39.03 17.33 -5.38
N ILE A 333 -38.19 16.35 -5.73
CA ILE A 333 -37.85 16.04 -7.13
C ILE A 333 -39.11 15.68 -7.94
N ARG A 334 -40.03 14.89 -7.35
CA ARG A 334 -41.30 14.53 -8.01
C ARG A 334 -42.25 15.72 -8.23
N ALA A 335 -42.12 16.77 -7.43
CA ALA A 335 -42.94 17.98 -7.55
C ALA A 335 -42.39 18.99 -8.57
N LEU A 336 -41.18 18.80 -9.08
CA LEU A 336 -40.57 19.68 -10.07
C LEU A 336 -41.19 19.46 -11.46
N THR A 337 -41.24 20.53 -12.25
CA THR A 337 -41.66 20.51 -13.65
C THR A 337 -40.46 20.35 -14.58
N PRO A 338 -40.48 19.38 -15.52
CA PRO A 338 -39.39 19.20 -16.49
C PRO A 338 -39.19 20.46 -17.36
N LYS A 339 -37.94 20.82 -17.59
CA LYS A 339 -37.58 21.80 -18.62
C LYS A 339 -37.67 21.12 -20.00
N HIS A 340 -38.14 21.84 -21.00
CA HIS A 340 -38.19 21.32 -22.37
C HIS A 340 -37.85 22.44 -23.38
N GLY A 341 -37.32 22.03 -24.52
CA GLY A 341 -37.08 22.91 -25.66
C GLY A 341 -35.68 23.52 -25.71
N PHE A 342 -35.36 24.05 -26.88
CA PHE A 342 -34.02 24.58 -27.20
C PHE A 342 -33.68 25.85 -26.41
N ASP A 343 -34.66 26.73 -26.14
CA ASP A 343 -34.43 27.96 -25.39
C ASP A 343 -33.99 27.67 -23.95
N ALA A 344 -34.62 26.69 -23.29
CA ALA A 344 -34.22 26.27 -21.94
C ALA A 344 -32.80 25.70 -21.93
N ALA A 345 -32.42 24.93 -22.97
CA ALA A 345 -31.05 24.44 -23.09
C ALA A 345 -30.05 25.59 -23.32
N ARG A 346 -30.40 26.60 -24.11
CA ARG A 346 -29.56 27.78 -24.32
C ARG A 346 -29.36 28.58 -23.04
N ASP A 347 -30.42 28.79 -22.26
CA ASP A 347 -30.35 29.48 -20.98
C ASP A 347 -29.41 28.73 -20.00
N ASP A 348 -29.48 27.40 -19.98
CA ASP A 348 -28.53 26.59 -19.19
C ASP A 348 -27.09 26.73 -19.73
N MET A 349 -26.87 26.74 -21.05
CA MET A 349 -25.52 27.00 -21.61
C MET A 349 -24.96 28.38 -21.24
N ASP A 350 -25.80 29.42 -21.23
CA ASP A 350 -25.40 30.78 -20.87
C ASP A 350 -25.04 30.91 -19.39
N LEU A 351 -25.58 30.02 -18.55
CA LEU A 351 -25.21 29.86 -17.15
C LEU A 351 -24.02 28.90 -16.94
N GLU A 352 -23.32 28.51 -18.01
CA GLU A 352 -22.23 27.51 -18.02
C GLU A 352 -22.67 26.12 -17.53
N ARG A 353 -23.96 25.81 -17.58
CA ARG A 353 -24.57 24.53 -17.17
C ARG A 353 -24.64 23.55 -18.34
N TYR A 354 -23.47 23.19 -18.84
CA TYR A 354 -23.36 22.43 -20.09
C TYR A 354 -23.91 21.01 -19.98
N GLU A 355 -23.82 20.36 -18.83
CA GLU A 355 -24.39 19.02 -18.61
C GLU A 355 -25.92 19.04 -18.68
N GLN A 356 -26.55 20.02 -18.04
CA GLN A 356 -28.00 20.27 -18.05
C GLN A 356 -28.49 20.50 -19.50
N ALA A 357 -27.80 21.39 -20.20
CA ALA A 357 -28.12 21.72 -21.58
C ALA A 357 -27.96 20.51 -22.50
N TYR A 358 -26.92 19.69 -22.28
CA TYR A 358 -26.69 18.48 -23.08
C TYR A 358 -27.87 17.52 -23.01
N ASP A 359 -28.38 17.22 -21.81
CA ASP A 359 -29.48 16.26 -21.64
C ASP A 359 -30.79 16.79 -22.25
N LEU A 360 -31.06 18.10 -22.13
CA LEU A 360 -32.20 18.75 -22.79
C LEU A 360 -32.09 18.64 -24.31
N LEU A 361 -30.95 19.03 -24.87
CA LEU A 361 -30.68 18.97 -26.32
C LEU A 361 -30.73 17.53 -26.84
N TRP A 362 -30.31 16.55 -26.03
CA TRP A 362 -30.31 15.14 -26.42
C TRP A 362 -31.74 14.61 -26.69
N SER A 363 -32.75 15.18 -26.07
CA SER A 363 -34.15 14.80 -26.30
C SER A 363 -34.81 15.45 -27.53
N LEU A 364 -34.18 16.48 -28.13
CA LEU A 364 -34.75 17.25 -29.24
C LEU A 364 -34.48 16.58 -30.60
N GLU A 365 -35.27 16.94 -31.61
CA GLU A 365 -35.03 16.52 -32.99
C GLU A 365 -33.75 17.14 -33.57
N ASP A 366 -33.13 16.42 -34.51
CA ASP A 366 -31.88 16.87 -35.13
C ASP A 366 -32.11 18.13 -35.97
N SER A 367 -31.38 19.18 -35.63
CA SER A 367 -31.26 20.42 -36.41
C SER A 367 -29.80 20.92 -36.34
N PRO A 368 -29.35 21.75 -37.29
CA PRO A 368 -28.00 22.31 -37.25
C PRO A 368 -27.69 23.03 -35.93
N GLU A 369 -28.67 23.71 -35.36
CA GLU A 369 -28.60 24.44 -34.09
C GLU A 369 -28.45 23.48 -32.90
N VAL A 370 -29.30 22.44 -32.82
CA VAL A 370 -29.26 21.42 -31.75
C VAL A 370 -27.92 20.68 -31.77
N LEU A 371 -27.49 20.20 -32.93
CA LEU A 371 -26.23 19.46 -33.04
C LEU A 371 -25.00 20.34 -32.76
N SER A 372 -25.04 21.62 -33.18
CA SER A 372 -23.97 22.57 -32.84
C SER A 372 -23.91 22.86 -31.34
N ALA A 373 -25.07 22.96 -30.69
CA ALA A 373 -25.17 23.15 -29.25
C ALA A 373 -24.69 21.90 -28.49
N LEU A 374 -25.07 20.69 -28.94
CA LEU A 374 -24.57 19.43 -28.38
C LEU A 374 -23.05 19.31 -28.49
N LEU A 375 -22.46 19.67 -29.64
CA LEU A 375 -21.01 19.70 -29.80
C LEU A 375 -20.34 20.69 -28.85
N ARG A 376 -20.95 21.86 -28.62
CA ARG A 376 -20.44 22.83 -27.65
C ARG A 376 -20.53 22.27 -26.24
N CYS A 377 -21.67 21.72 -25.83
CA CYS A 377 -21.82 21.10 -24.53
C CYS A 377 -20.82 19.95 -24.34
N ALA A 378 -20.70 19.03 -25.29
CA ALA A 378 -19.75 17.91 -25.22
C ALA A 378 -18.30 18.39 -25.04
N LYS A 379 -17.90 19.47 -25.72
CA LYS A 379 -16.57 20.07 -25.56
C LYS A 379 -16.36 20.67 -24.17
N GLU A 380 -17.32 21.43 -23.66
CA GLU A 380 -17.19 22.14 -22.38
C GLU A 380 -17.34 21.19 -21.18
N ILE A 381 -18.09 20.08 -21.33
CA ILE A 381 -18.19 19.01 -20.32
C ILE A 381 -16.88 18.22 -20.21
N ASP A 382 -16.09 18.13 -21.28
CA ASP A 382 -14.81 17.39 -21.33
C ASP A 382 -14.96 15.88 -21.00
N ASP A 383 -16.11 15.30 -21.42
CA ASP A 383 -16.45 13.88 -21.27
C ASP A 383 -16.30 13.12 -22.60
N PRO A 384 -15.33 12.19 -22.73
CA PRO A 384 -15.09 11.41 -23.94
C PRO A 384 -16.29 10.54 -24.36
N GLN A 385 -17.09 10.07 -23.42
CA GLN A 385 -18.26 9.24 -23.72
C GLN A 385 -19.37 10.06 -24.37
N ARG A 386 -19.72 11.21 -23.79
CA ARG A 386 -20.68 12.16 -24.39
C ARG A 386 -20.17 12.73 -25.71
N ALA A 387 -18.86 12.97 -25.83
CA ALA A 387 -18.24 13.38 -27.08
C ALA A 387 -18.44 12.35 -28.20
N GLU A 388 -18.18 11.06 -27.93
CA GLU A 388 -18.43 10.00 -28.91
C GLU A 388 -19.90 9.92 -29.30
N GLN A 389 -20.81 9.88 -28.31
CA GLN A 389 -22.25 9.84 -28.55
C GLN A 389 -22.71 10.98 -29.45
N THR A 390 -22.21 12.19 -29.20
CA THR A 390 -22.51 13.38 -30.02
C THR A 390 -21.98 13.25 -31.44
N VAL A 391 -20.73 12.81 -31.61
CA VAL A 391 -20.12 12.62 -32.94
C VAL A 391 -20.87 11.55 -33.74
N VAL A 392 -21.24 10.44 -33.09
CA VAL A 392 -22.05 9.38 -33.72
C VAL A 392 -23.40 9.94 -34.16
N ARG A 393 -24.08 10.73 -33.31
CA ARG A 393 -25.37 11.35 -33.65
C ARG A 393 -25.24 12.34 -34.81
N VAL A 394 -24.21 13.19 -34.83
CA VAL A 394 -23.96 14.12 -35.93
C VAL A 394 -23.74 13.37 -37.26
N LYS A 395 -23.02 12.24 -37.23
CA LYS A 395 -22.78 11.38 -38.40
C LYS A 395 -24.04 10.64 -38.86
N ALA A 396 -24.92 10.25 -37.93
CA ALA A 396 -26.15 9.52 -38.22
C ALA A 396 -27.31 10.45 -38.68
N SER A 397 -27.23 11.75 -38.42
CA SER A 397 -28.23 12.75 -38.84
C SER A 397 -28.35 12.87 -40.37
N ALA A 398 -29.45 13.48 -40.85
CA ALA A 398 -29.71 13.62 -42.29
C ALA A 398 -28.52 14.30 -43.02
N PRO A 399 -28.12 13.85 -44.23
CA PRO A 399 -26.92 14.34 -44.90
C PRO A 399 -26.86 15.86 -45.09
N ALA A 400 -28.01 16.50 -45.34
CA ALA A 400 -28.11 17.95 -45.46
C ALA A 400 -27.78 18.68 -44.14
N ILE A 401 -28.22 18.15 -42.99
CA ILE A 401 -27.99 18.71 -41.67
C ILE A 401 -26.53 18.48 -41.25
N SER A 402 -26.03 17.25 -41.41
CA SER A 402 -24.65 16.90 -41.09
C SER A 402 -23.64 17.73 -41.88
N ALA A 403 -23.88 17.95 -43.18
CA ALA A 403 -23.04 18.78 -44.03
C ALA A 403 -22.97 20.24 -43.54
N VAL A 404 -24.11 20.82 -43.13
CA VAL A 404 -24.15 22.19 -42.59
C VAL A 404 -23.34 22.30 -41.30
N VAL A 405 -23.47 21.34 -40.38
CA VAL A 405 -22.71 21.32 -39.13
C VAL A 405 -21.21 21.13 -39.40
N GLN A 406 -20.84 20.20 -40.30
CA GLN A 406 -19.45 19.97 -40.69
C GLN A 406 -18.81 21.20 -41.32
N GLN A 407 -19.55 21.94 -42.15
CA GLN A 407 -19.04 23.15 -42.80
C GLN A 407 -18.94 24.33 -41.83
N THR A 408 -19.96 24.53 -40.99
CA THR A 408 -20.06 25.73 -40.12
C THR A 408 -19.27 25.59 -38.82
N ARG A 409 -19.15 24.36 -38.30
CA ARG A 409 -18.53 24.03 -37.02
C ARG A 409 -17.38 23.02 -37.16
N ALA A 410 -16.69 22.98 -38.30
CA ALA A 410 -15.60 22.05 -38.58
C ALA A 410 -14.59 21.89 -37.43
N ARG A 411 -14.11 23.02 -36.89
CA ARG A 411 -13.16 23.03 -35.77
C ARG A 411 -13.74 22.41 -34.50
N LEU A 412 -14.97 22.78 -34.14
CA LEU A 412 -15.63 22.27 -32.94
C LEU A 412 -15.91 20.77 -33.07
N LEU A 413 -16.37 20.32 -34.24
CA LEU A 413 -16.53 18.90 -34.53
C LEU A 413 -15.19 18.15 -34.48
N GLY A 414 -14.11 18.76 -34.98
CA GLY A 414 -12.75 18.23 -34.86
C GLY A 414 -12.29 18.10 -33.40
N ASP A 415 -12.49 19.15 -32.60
CA ASP A 415 -12.16 19.16 -31.17
C ASP A 415 -12.92 18.04 -30.42
N VAL A 416 -14.24 17.92 -30.63
CA VAL A 416 -15.07 16.89 -29.99
C VAL A 416 -14.72 15.49 -30.51
N THR A 417 -14.35 15.35 -31.79
CA THR A 417 -13.87 14.07 -32.33
C THR A 417 -12.54 13.66 -31.70
N SER A 418 -11.64 14.62 -31.47
CA SER A 418 -10.40 14.38 -30.74
C SER A 418 -10.68 13.98 -29.30
N LEU A 419 -11.62 14.65 -28.63
CA LEU A 419 -12.03 14.30 -27.27
C LEU A 419 -12.64 12.89 -27.20
N ALA A 420 -13.49 12.52 -28.17
CA ALA A 420 -14.08 11.19 -28.26
C ALA A 420 -13.02 10.07 -28.38
N ALA A 421 -11.85 10.37 -28.94
CA ALA A 421 -10.75 9.43 -29.10
C ALA A 421 -9.88 9.24 -27.84
N THR A 422 -10.11 10.00 -26.76
CA THR A 422 -9.28 9.95 -25.53
C THR A 422 -9.66 8.84 -24.55
N LYS A 423 -10.48 7.86 -24.96
CA LYS A 423 -10.94 6.79 -24.06
C LYS A 423 -9.81 5.83 -23.68
N PRO A 424 -9.87 5.21 -22.49
CA PRO A 424 -8.95 4.13 -22.17
C PRO A 424 -9.12 2.99 -23.18
N PRO A 425 -8.05 2.22 -23.47
CA PRO A 425 -8.14 1.04 -24.32
C PRO A 425 -9.23 0.07 -23.86
N GLU A 426 -9.84 -0.66 -24.79
CA GLU A 426 -11.01 -1.51 -24.50
C GLU A 426 -10.69 -2.77 -23.66
N SER A 427 -9.44 -3.22 -23.66
CA SER A 427 -9.00 -4.42 -22.93
C SER A 427 -8.05 -4.09 -21.77
N LEU A 428 -8.13 -4.88 -20.70
CA LEU A 428 -7.23 -4.75 -19.54
C LEU A 428 -5.76 -4.91 -19.94
N GLU A 429 -5.43 -5.86 -20.82
CA GLU A 429 -4.08 -6.05 -21.36
C GLU A 429 -3.54 -4.78 -22.05
N ALA A 430 -4.38 -4.13 -22.86
CA ALA A 430 -3.97 -2.90 -23.54
C ALA A 430 -3.82 -1.72 -22.56
N GLN A 431 -4.68 -1.65 -21.54
CA GLN A 431 -4.60 -0.64 -20.49
C GLN A 431 -3.31 -0.76 -19.66
N LEU A 432 -2.89 -1.98 -19.32
CA LEU A 432 -1.69 -2.25 -18.51
C LEU A 432 -0.38 -1.95 -19.24
N ARG A 433 -0.40 -2.07 -20.58
CA ARG A 433 0.73 -1.73 -21.46
C ARG A 433 0.91 -0.24 -21.72
N VAL A 434 -0.01 0.60 -21.27
CA VAL A 434 0.16 2.06 -21.38
C VAL A 434 1.25 2.49 -20.42
N GLU A 435 2.34 3.03 -20.93
CA GLU A 435 3.42 3.54 -20.08
C GLU A 435 3.23 5.03 -19.79
N ALA A 436 3.12 5.38 -18.51
CA ALA A 436 2.87 6.75 -18.06
C ALA A 436 3.95 7.76 -18.53
N GLU A 437 5.20 7.30 -18.71
CA GLU A 437 6.29 8.13 -19.21
C GLU A 437 6.20 8.40 -20.72
N ALA A 438 5.65 7.44 -21.49
CA ALA A 438 5.55 7.55 -22.95
C ALA A 438 4.23 8.19 -23.40
N GLU A 439 3.13 7.84 -22.73
CA GLU A 439 1.76 8.25 -23.07
C GLU A 439 1.01 8.77 -21.83
N PRO A 440 1.41 9.92 -21.27
CA PRO A 440 0.90 10.40 -19.98
C PRO A 440 -0.61 10.61 -19.97
N ILE A 441 -1.17 11.18 -21.05
CA ILE A 441 -2.61 11.43 -21.16
C ILE A 441 -3.39 10.11 -21.19
N ALA A 442 -2.90 9.09 -21.89
CA ALA A 442 -3.55 7.79 -21.97
C ALA A 442 -3.51 7.07 -20.62
N ALA A 443 -2.36 7.12 -19.93
CA ALA A 443 -2.19 6.54 -18.60
C ALA A 443 -3.13 7.21 -17.59
N ASP A 444 -3.21 8.54 -17.59
CA ASP A 444 -4.12 9.30 -16.74
C ASP A 444 -5.58 8.91 -17.00
N ASN A 445 -6.00 8.77 -18.28
CA ASN A 445 -7.35 8.35 -18.63
C ASN A 445 -7.67 6.93 -18.16
N VAL A 446 -6.71 5.99 -18.22
CA VAL A 446 -6.86 4.63 -17.68
C VAL A 446 -7.05 4.66 -16.16
N VAL A 447 -6.17 5.37 -15.46
CA VAL A 447 -6.19 5.46 -13.99
C VAL A 447 -7.49 6.11 -13.50
N GLU A 448 -7.92 7.20 -14.12
CA GLU A 448 -9.18 7.86 -13.75
C GLU A 448 -10.42 6.99 -14.04
N PHE A 449 -10.43 6.24 -15.16
CA PHE A 449 -11.52 5.31 -15.45
C PHE A 449 -11.70 4.27 -14.35
N TRP A 450 -10.61 3.59 -13.94
CA TRP A 450 -10.66 2.61 -12.87
C TRP A 450 -11.00 3.23 -11.53
N ARG A 451 -10.53 4.45 -11.27
CA ARG A 451 -10.84 5.17 -10.02
C ARG A 451 -12.33 5.47 -9.89
N GLU A 452 -12.96 5.92 -10.97
CA GLU A 452 -14.41 6.16 -10.96
C GLU A 452 -15.21 4.85 -10.88
N LEU A 453 -14.76 3.79 -11.56
CA LEU A 453 -15.36 2.47 -11.42
C LEU A 453 -15.26 1.96 -9.96
N ALA A 454 -14.13 2.18 -9.30
CA ALA A 454 -13.88 1.78 -7.91
C ALA A 454 -14.72 2.54 -6.86
N ASN A 455 -15.43 3.61 -7.25
CA ASN A 455 -16.42 4.29 -6.40
C ASN A 455 -17.79 3.58 -6.37
N THR A 456 -17.98 2.54 -7.20
CA THR A 456 -19.19 1.72 -7.23
C THR A 456 -19.05 0.42 -6.44
N ASP A 457 -20.15 -0.25 -6.12
CA ASP A 457 -20.11 -1.53 -5.40
C ASP A 457 -19.47 -2.63 -6.26
N ALA A 458 -18.32 -3.14 -5.82
CA ALA A 458 -17.56 -4.18 -6.52
C ALA A 458 -18.39 -5.45 -6.73
N LEU A 459 -19.28 -5.81 -5.80
CA LEU A 459 -20.12 -7.00 -5.89
C LEU A 459 -21.10 -6.94 -7.08
N THR A 460 -21.43 -5.74 -7.54
CA THR A 460 -22.33 -5.54 -8.69
C THR A 460 -21.59 -5.44 -10.02
N LYS A 461 -20.30 -5.10 -10.00
CA LYS A 461 -19.51 -4.78 -11.20
C LYS A 461 -18.49 -5.85 -11.58
N ILE A 462 -17.98 -6.59 -10.60
CA ILE A 462 -16.99 -7.65 -10.84
C ILE A 462 -17.74 -8.98 -10.94
N ASP A 463 -18.01 -9.38 -12.17
CA ASP A 463 -18.47 -10.74 -12.47
C ASP A 463 -17.29 -11.74 -12.53
N ASP A 464 -17.61 -13.02 -12.73
CA ASP A 464 -16.60 -14.08 -12.81
C ASP A 464 -15.58 -13.87 -13.94
N ALA A 465 -15.99 -13.21 -15.04
CA ALA A 465 -15.10 -12.95 -16.17
C ALA A 465 -14.11 -11.84 -15.84
N MET A 466 -14.58 -10.73 -15.27
CA MET A 466 -13.76 -9.62 -14.80
C MET A 466 -12.80 -10.08 -13.69
N ALA A 467 -13.29 -10.89 -12.73
CA ALA A 467 -12.44 -11.41 -11.66
C ALA A 467 -11.26 -12.22 -12.22
N ARG A 468 -11.50 -13.10 -13.20
CA ARG A 468 -10.42 -13.87 -13.86
C ARG A 468 -9.45 -12.97 -14.60
N LEU A 469 -9.94 -11.95 -15.31
CA LEU A 469 -9.10 -11.00 -16.03
C LEU A 469 -8.20 -10.20 -15.08
N LEU A 470 -8.73 -9.73 -13.94
CA LEU A 470 -7.95 -9.02 -12.94
C LEU A 470 -6.87 -9.90 -12.32
N VAL A 471 -7.18 -11.16 -11.98
CA VAL A 471 -6.18 -12.12 -11.48
C VAL A 471 -5.08 -12.33 -12.52
N GLN A 472 -5.44 -12.61 -13.76
CA GLN A 472 -4.47 -12.82 -14.83
C GLN A 472 -3.61 -11.57 -15.08
N GLY A 473 -4.23 -10.39 -15.12
CA GLY A 473 -3.50 -9.13 -15.30
C GLY A 473 -2.52 -8.84 -14.16
N MET A 474 -2.88 -9.16 -12.92
CA MET A 474 -1.97 -9.06 -11.79
C MET A 474 -0.82 -10.07 -11.90
N GLU A 475 -1.09 -11.32 -12.27
CA GLU A 475 -0.04 -12.34 -12.45
C GLU A 475 0.94 -11.99 -13.58
N ASP A 476 0.44 -11.46 -14.69
CA ASP A 476 1.24 -11.08 -15.85
C ASP A 476 2.14 -9.85 -15.55
N GLU A 477 1.61 -8.87 -14.80
CA GLU A 477 2.30 -7.61 -14.49
C GLU A 477 3.03 -7.60 -13.13
N VAL A 478 2.97 -8.68 -12.34
CA VAL A 478 3.49 -8.68 -10.95
C VAL A 478 4.98 -8.29 -10.87
N LEU A 479 5.79 -8.72 -11.83
CA LEU A 479 7.22 -8.40 -11.94
C LEU A 479 7.52 -7.23 -12.88
N SER A 480 6.49 -6.61 -13.48
CA SER A 480 6.66 -5.48 -14.38
C SER A 480 6.88 -4.18 -13.60
N ASN A 481 7.58 -3.24 -14.24
CA ASN A 481 7.76 -1.88 -13.75
C ASN A 481 6.78 -0.91 -14.44
N SER A 482 5.62 -1.39 -14.92
CA SER A 482 4.60 -0.54 -15.54
C SER A 482 4.13 0.52 -14.55
N GLY A 483 4.31 1.79 -14.91
CA GLY A 483 3.87 2.91 -14.09
C GLY A 483 2.34 2.95 -13.93
N THR A 484 1.62 2.48 -14.95
CA THR A 484 0.15 2.39 -14.93
C THR A 484 -0.32 1.27 -14.02
N PHE A 485 0.31 0.09 -14.06
CA PHE A 485 0.00 -0.98 -13.11
C PHE A 485 0.27 -0.56 -11.66
N ASP A 486 1.40 0.11 -11.39
CA ASP A 486 1.72 0.66 -10.07
C ASP A 486 0.64 1.66 -9.58
N ALA A 487 0.01 2.42 -10.47
CA ALA A 487 -1.07 3.34 -10.13
C ALA A 487 -2.45 2.65 -9.96
N LEU A 488 -2.70 1.57 -10.70
CA LEU A 488 -3.96 0.81 -10.64
C LEU A 488 -4.04 -0.11 -9.43
N LEU A 489 -2.93 -0.70 -9.01
CA LEU A 489 -2.92 -1.70 -7.94
C LEU A 489 -3.50 -1.18 -6.60
N PRO A 490 -3.18 0.05 -6.13
CA PRO A 490 -3.85 0.65 -4.97
C PRO A 490 -5.35 0.87 -5.17
N ILE A 491 -5.77 1.26 -6.38
CA ILE A 491 -7.19 1.47 -6.71
C ILE A 491 -7.95 0.15 -6.60
N TRP A 492 -7.42 -0.93 -7.18
CA TRP A 492 -8.02 -2.25 -7.09
C TRP A 492 -8.06 -2.77 -5.66
N PHE A 493 -6.99 -2.57 -4.90
CA PHE A 493 -6.96 -2.96 -3.50
C PHE A 493 -8.02 -2.22 -2.68
N GLY A 494 -8.09 -0.89 -2.78
CA GLY A 494 -9.11 -0.09 -2.10
C GLY A 494 -10.53 -0.48 -2.50
N TRP A 495 -10.75 -0.82 -3.77
CA TRP A 495 -12.05 -1.27 -4.25
C TRP A 495 -12.47 -2.64 -3.70
N ILE A 496 -11.58 -3.63 -3.80
CA ILE A 496 -11.86 -5.05 -3.53
C ILE A 496 -11.76 -5.38 -2.03
N ILE A 497 -10.91 -4.67 -1.28
CA ILE A 497 -10.63 -4.93 0.14
C ILE A 497 -11.24 -3.83 1.02
N GLU A 498 -10.83 -2.57 0.87
CA GLU A 498 -11.24 -1.51 1.83
C GLU A 498 -12.75 -1.22 1.77
N ARG A 499 -13.34 -1.22 0.57
CA ARG A 499 -14.74 -0.80 0.33
C ARG A 499 -15.73 -1.95 0.21
N THR A 500 -15.24 -3.17 0.02
CA THR A 500 -16.08 -4.34 -0.28
C THR A 500 -16.02 -5.35 0.85
N LYS A 501 -17.18 -5.83 1.30
CA LYS A 501 -17.24 -6.86 2.33
C LYS A 501 -16.64 -8.17 1.82
N PRO A 502 -16.00 -8.99 2.68
CA PRO A 502 -15.48 -10.29 2.30
C PRO A 502 -16.52 -11.16 1.58
N HIS A 503 -16.18 -11.59 0.39
CA HIS A 503 -17.02 -12.39 -0.51
C HIS A 503 -16.27 -13.59 -1.06
N ALA A 504 -16.85 -14.81 -0.94
CA ALA A 504 -16.17 -16.07 -1.28
C ALA A 504 -15.70 -16.19 -2.74
N PRO A 505 -16.47 -15.78 -3.77
CA PRO A 505 -16.01 -15.77 -5.16
C PRO A 505 -14.77 -14.90 -5.41
N PHE A 506 -14.48 -13.93 -4.55
CA PHE A 506 -13.32 -13.05 -4.68
C PHE A 506 -12.06 -13.59 -3.99
N ILE A 507 -12.09 -14.77 -3.37
CA ILE A 507 -10.90 -15.39 -2.75
C ILE A 507 -9.69 -15.42 -3.71
N PRO A 508 -9.82 -15.76 -5.01
CA PRO A 508 -8.71 -15.67 -5.96
C PRO A 508 -8.15 -14.26 -6.11
N LEU A 509 -9.00 -13.23 -6.11
CA LEU A 509 -8.57 -11.82 -6.20
C LEU A 509 -7.80 -11.40 -4.94
N TYR A 510 -8.27 -11.78 -3.75
CA TYR A 510 -7.58 -11.46 -2.50
C TYR A 510 -6.19 -12.10 -2.45
N ASN A 511 -6.08 -13.37 -2.87
CA ASN A 511 -4.80 -14.06 -2.93
C ASN A 511 -3.85 -13.42 -3.96
N SER A 512 -4.37 -13.04 -5.14
CA SER A 512 -3.57 -12.38 -6.17
C SER A 512 -3.09 -11.00 -5.74
N LEU A 513 -3.93 -10.20 -5.05
CA LEU A 513 -3.52 -8.93 -4.45
C LEU A 513 -2.43 -9.13 -3.39
N LEU A 514 -2.61 -10.10 -2.49
CA LEU A 514 -1.63 -10.44 -1.47
C LEU A 514 -0.28 -10.85 -2.09
N ASP A 515 -0.32 -11.70 -3.12
CA ASP A 515 0.88 -12.16 -3.83
C ASP A 515 1.56 -11.03 -4.57
N THR A 516 0.78 -10.15 -5.20
CA THR A 516 1.32 -9.01 -5.95
C THR A 516 2.05 -8.04 -5.03
N VAL A 517 1.46 -7.72 -3.87
CA VAL A 517 2.12 -6.87 -2.86
C VAL A 517 3.37 -7.54 -2.30
N TRP A 518 3.32 -8.85 -2.07
CA TRP A 518 4.45 -9.62 -1.53
C TRP A 518 5.64 -9.73 -2.50
N VAL A 519 5.39 -10.14 -3.74
CA VAL A 519 6.42 -10.46 -4.74
C VAL A 519 7.22 -9.22 -5.16
N ARG A 520 6.62 -8.02 -5.09
CA ARG A 520 7.30 -6.78 -5.46
C ARG A 520 8.42 -6.37 -4.49
N ASP A 521 8.69 -7.12 -3.42
CA ASP A 521 9.86 -7.00 -2.50
C ASP A 521 10.04 -5.56 -1.93
N ARG A 522 8.92 -4.88 -1.67
CA ARG A 522 8.87 -3.53 -1.08
C ARG A 522 8.35 -3.60 0.35
N TYR A 523 9.21 -3.95 1.29
CA TYR A 523 8.81 -4.19 2.69
C TYR A 523 8.73 -2.90 3.55
N GLY A 524 7.70 -2.09 3.35
CA GLY A 524 7.26 -1.07 4.30
C GLY A 524 6.24 -1.61 5.32
N GLU A 525 5.88 -0.79 6.32
CA GLU A 525 4.82 -1.16 7.26
C GLU A 525 3.44 -1.14 6.57
N SER A 526 3.24 -0.25 5.59
CA SER A 526 1.99 -0.18 4.82
C SER A 526 1.76 -1.44 4.00
N GLU A 527 2.76 -1.93 3.25
CA GLU A 527 2.62 -3.14 2.43
C GLU A 527 2.30 -4.37 3.28
N LEU A 528 2.93 -4.51 4.45
CA LEU A 528 2.61 -5.58 5.39
C LEU A 528 1.18 -5.45 5.96
N ASP A 529 0.74 -4.23 6.28
CA ASP A 529 -0.64 -4.00 6.72
C ASP A 529 -1.66 -4.38 5.63
N LEU A 530 -1.38 -4.07 4.37
CA LEU A 530 -2.20 -4.47 3.23
C LEU A 530 -2.24 -6.00 3.08
N ILE A 531 -1.10 -6.68 3.22
CA ILE A 531 -1.05 -8.16 3.25
C ILE A 531 -1.94 -8.70 4.38
N LYS A 532 -1.87 -8.12 5.58
CA LYS A 532 -2.75 -8.49 6.71
C LYS A 532 -4.22 -8.29 6.35
N GLN A 533 -4.60 -7.15 5.77
CA GLN A 533 -5.97 -6.86 5.38
C GLN A 533 -6.50 -7.86 4.34
N ALA A 534 -5.72 -8.14 3.29
CA ALA A 534 -6.08 -9.11 2.26
C ALA A 534 -6.20 -10.54 2.82
N ALA A 535 -5.28 -10.94 3.71
CA ALA A 535 -5.34 -12.24 4.37
C ALA A 535 -6.60 -12.40 5.24
N LEU A 536 -6.96 -11.36 6.00
CA LEU A 536 -8.18 -11.38 6.80
C LEU A 536 -9.43 -11.41 5.92
N HIS A 537 -9.42 -10.78 4.74
CA HIS A 537 -10.51 -10.92 3.75
C HIS A 537 -10.65 -12.36 3.27
N VAL A 538 -9.55 -13.05 2.97
CA VAL A 538 -9.60 -14.48 2.63
C VAL A 538 -10.23 -15.29 3.76
N VAL A 539 -9.78 -15.11 5.00
CA VAL A 539 -10.29 -15.86 6.17
C VAL A 539 -11.79 -15.59 6.39
N MET A 540 -12.21 -14.33 6.35
CA MET A 540 -13.60 -13.92 6.55
C MET A 540 -14.53 -14.34 5.41
N ALA A 541 -14.01 -14.45 4.18
CA ALA A 541 -14.76 -14.94 3.03
C ALA A 541 -15.08 -16.46 3.10
N GLY A 542 -14.48 -17.19 4.04
CA GLY A 542 -14.79 -18.59 4.32
C GLY A 542 -14.10 -19.56 3.35
N PRO A 543 -12.76 -19.66 3.38
CA PRO A 543 -12.00 -20.49 2.46
C PRO A 543 -12.20 -21.98 2.73
N THR A 544 -11.82 -22.82 1.78
CA THR A 544 -11.69 -24.27 2.02
C THR A 544 -10.54 -24.54 3.00
N PRO A 545 -10.51 -25.72 3.68
CA PRO A 545 -9.38 -26.07 4.54
C PRO A 545 -8.03 -25.98 3.83
N ASP A 546 -7.93 -26.48 2.59
CA ASP A 546 -6.69 -26.42 1.80
C ASP A 546 -6.26 -24.98 1.50
N GLN A 547 -7.21 -24.13 1.10
CA GLN A 547 -6.95 -22.70 0.86
C GLN A 547 -6.49 -21.99 2.15
N TYR A 548 -7.09 -22.33 3.29
CA TYR A 548 -6.70 -21.78 4.58
C TYR A 548 -5.27 -22.20 4.97
N VAL A 549 -4.93 -23.48 4.79
CA VAL A 549 -3.58 -23.99 5.07
C VAL A 549 -2.55 -23.28 4.19
N GLN A 550 -2.82 -23.14 2.89
CA GLN A 550 -1.93 -22.42 1.95
C GLN A 550 -1.74 -20.96 2.37
N LEU A 551 -2.80 -20.27 2.80
CA LEU A 551 -2.70 -18.90 3.30
C LEU A 551 -1.81 -18.83 4.55
N MET A 552 -2.01 -19.71 5.53
CA MET A 552 -1.19 -19.72 6.76
C MET A 552 0.28 -20.00 6.46
N GLU A 553 0.57 -20.93 5.56
CA GLU A 553 1.94 -21.23 5.13
C GLU A 553 2.59 -20.06 4.40
N ARG A 554 1.82 -19.33 3.59
CA ARG A 554 2.27 -18.10 2.94
C ARG A 554 2.56 -16.99 3.95
N LEU A 555 1.66 -16.74 4.90
CA LEU A 555 1.87 -15.76 5.97
C LEU A 555 3.08 -16.11 6.84
N LEU A 556 3.31 -17.39 7.11
CA LEU A 556 4.51 -17.85 7.81
C LEU A 556 5.79 -17.55 7.01
N SER A 557 5.81 -17.84 5.71
CA SER A 557 6.93 -17.50 4.83
C SER A 557 7.21 -16.01 4.79
N ILE A 558 6.16 -15.18 4.71
CA ILE A 558 6.26 -13.71 4.76
C ILE A 558 6.87 -13.27 6.08
N PHE A 559 6.36 -13.80 7.20
CA PHE A 559 6.84 -13.48 8.53
C PHE A 559 8.31 -13.86 8.72
N ASP A 560 8.73 -15.05 8.27
CA ASP A 560 10.11 -15.52 8.40
C ASP A 560 11.11 -14.61 7.67
N GLU A 561 10.71 -14.00 6.55
CA GLU A 561 11.56 -13.07 5.80
C GLU A 561 11.67 -11.68 6.47
N VAL A 562 10.59 -11.20 7.10
CA VAL A 562 10.57 -9.89 7.78
C VAL A 562 10.87 -9.97 9.29
N ARG A 563 11.14 -11.16 9.81
CA ARG A 563 11.33 -11.47 11.24
C ARG A 563 12.37 -10.57 11.91
N SER A 564 11.90 -9.50 12.55
CA SER A 564 12.74 -8.53 13.25
C SER A 564 11.92 -7.73 14.27
N PRO A 565 12.56 -7.10 15.29
CA PRO A 565 11.85 -6.33 16.30
C PRO A 565 10.97 -5.21 15.72
N ARG A 566 11.35 -4.64 14.56
CA ARG A 566 10.60 -3.57 13.89
C ARG A 566 9.20 -4.02 13.45
N TYR A 567 9.08 -5.23 12.92
CA TYR A 567 7.82 -5.74 12.35
C TYR A 567 7.04 -6.64 13.31
N MET A 568 7.50 -6.76 14.56
CA MET A 568 6.73 -7.45 15.62
C MET A 568 5.34 -6.87 15.88
N PRO A 569 5.11 -5.53 15.85
CA PRO A 569 3.76 -4.98 15.99
C PRO A 569 2.80 -5.53 14.94
N TRP A 570 3.23 -5.58 13.68
CA TRP A 570 2.44 -6.15 12.58
C TRP A 570 2.14 -7.63 12.81
N ALA A 571 3.15 -8.43 13.16
CA ALA A 571 2.98 -9.86 13.37
C ALA A 571 2.03 -10.15 14.54
N LEU A 572 2.11 -9.38 15.62
CA LEU A 572 1.21 -9.50 16.76
C LEU A 572 -0.22 -9.10 16.41
N ASP A 573 -0.42 -8.00 15.69
CA ASP A 573 -1.76 -7.58 15.26
C ASP A 573 -2.37 -8.59 14.27
N LEU A 574 -1.57 -9.22 13.40
CA LEU A 574 -2.00 -10.32 12.53
C LEU A 574 -2.41 -11.56 13.36
N ALA A 575 -1.57 -11.97 14.31
CA ALA A 575 -1.87 -13.08 15.21
C ALA A 575 -3.15 -12.84 16.02
N ASP A 576 -3.30 -11.63 16.57
CA ASP A 576 -4.46 -11.17 17.32
C ASP A 576 -5.74 -11.33 16.50
N ALA A 577 -5.74 -10.82 15.27
CA ALA A 577 -6.86 -10.92 14.35
C ALA A 577 -7.18 -12.38 13.94
N LEU A 578 -6.17 -13.22 13.72
CA LEU A 578 -6.35 -14.63 13.34
C LEU A 578 -6.89 -15.51 14.48
N VAL A 579 -6.55 -15.20 15.74
CA VAL A 579 -7.10 -15.91 16.90
C VAL A 579 -8.60 -15.62 17.05
N ILE A 580 -9.01 -14.42 16.69
CA ILE A 580 -10.40 -13.96 16.72
C ILE A 580 -11.22 -14.53 15.54
N ALA A 581 -10.61 -14.61 14.36
CA ALA A 581 -11.30 -14.99 13.14
C ALA A 581 -11.70 -16.48 13.10
N PRO A 582 -12.70 -16.88 12.28
CA PRO A 582 -13.06 -18.27 12.09
C PRO A 582 -11.87 -19.10 11.60
N THR A 583 -11.55 -20.18 12.31
CA THR A 583 -10.46 -21.10 11.93
C THR A 583 -10.99 -22.29 11.12
N ARG A 584 -10.31 -22.61 10.01
CA ARG A 584 -10.58 -23.84 9.23
C ARG A 584 -9.57 -24.95 9.52
N ASP A 585 -8.40 -24.59 10.05
CA ASP A 585 -7.36 -25.50 10.50
C ASP A 585 -6.57 -24.88 11.68
N GLU A 586 -6.78 -25.41 12.88
CA GLU A 586 -6.10 -24.91 14.09
C GLU A 586 -4.60 -25.18 14.07
N GLN A 587 -4.15 -26.28 13.47
CA GLN A 587 -2.75 -26.66 13.45
C GLN A 587 -1.95 -25.71 12.55
N ALA A 588 -2.48 -25.32 11.39
CA ALA A 588 -1.88 -24.35 10.49
C ALA A 588 -1.78 -22.97 11.16
N ARG A 589 -2.85 -22.50 11.80
CA ARG A 589 -2.83 -21.24 12.57
C ARG A 589 -1.81 -21.29 13.71
N ASN A 590 -1.79 -22.37 14.48
CA ASN A 590 -0.91 -22.51 15.63
C ASN A 590 0.57 -22.59 15.22
N ARG A 591 0.91 -23.15 14.05
CA ARG A 591 2.27 -23.10 13.50
C ARG A 591 2.76 -21.65 13.33
N LEU A 592 1.93 -20.79 12.74
CA LEU A 592 2.23 -19.36 12.61
C LEU A 592 2.35 -18.67 13.98
N LEU A 593 1.40 -18.91 14.89
CA LEU A 593 1.44 -18.34 16.24
C LEU A 593 2.70 -18.71 17.00
N VAL A 594 3.12 -19.98 16.96
CA VAL A 594 4.36 -20.44 17.61
C VAL A 594 5.59 -19.73 17.04
N ALA A 595 5.65 -19.50 15.73
CA ALA A 595 6.74 -18.76 15.11
C ALA A 595 6.79 -17.30 15.62
N ILE A 596 5.64 -16.63 15.68
CA ILE A 596 5.53 -15.24 16.18
C ILE A 596 5.88 -15.15 17.67
N LEU A 597 5.38 -16.08 18.49
CA LEU A 597 5.70 -16.16 19.93
C LEU A 597 7.20 -16.40 20.15
N SER A 598 7.81 -17.30 19.37
CA SER A 598 9.25 -17.59 19.45
C SER A 598 10.10 -16.38 19.12
N ALA A 599 9.77 -15.66 18.04
CA ALA A 599 10.43 -14.40 17.69
C ALA A 599 10.22 -13.33 18.79
N GLY A 600 9.02 -13.27 19.38
CA GLY A 600 8.72 -12.38 20.49
C GLY A 600 9.59 -12.65 21.72
N CYS A 601 9.87 -13.92 22.02
CA CYS A 601 10.79 -14.32 23.08
C CYS A 601 12.24 -13.91 22.76
N GLU A 602 12.71 -14.20 21.55
CA GLU A 602 14.05 -13.83 21.07
C GLU A 602 14.29 -12.31 21.08
N HIS A 603 13.24 -11.51 20.81
CA HIS A 603 13.31 -10.06 20.75
C HIS A 603 12.78 -9.37 22.01
N SER A 604 12.44 -10.12 23.05
CA SER A 604 11.73 -9.66 24.27
C SER A 604 12.32 -8.39 24.88
N THR A 605 13.64 -8.23 24.86
CA THR A 605 14.37 -7.07 25.40
C THR A 605 14.13 -5.77 24.63
N ARG A 606 13.69 -5.85 23.37
CA ARG A 606 13.42 -4.72 22.48
C ARG A 606 11.93 -4.44 22.29
N LEU A 607 11.06 -5.28 22.85
CA LEU A 607 9.62 -5.12 22.73
C LEU A 607 9.09 -4.13 23.77
N ALA A 608 8.07 -3.36 23.38
CA ALA A 608 7.31 -2.53 24.29
C ALA A 608 6.47 -3.39 25.24
N ASP A 609 6.11 -2.85 26.41
CA ASP A 609 5.35 -3.62 27.41
C ASP A 609 3.95 -4.00 26.92
N ALA A 610 3.34 -3.18 26.06
CA ALA A 610 2.10 -3.52 25.35
C ALA A 610 2.24 -4.79 24.50
N GLN A 611 3.35 -4.91 23.78
CA GLN A 611 3.65 -6.06 22.91
C GLN A 611 3.93 -7.32 23.74
N LYS A 612 4.67 -7.19 24.84
CA LYS A 612 4.91 -8.28 25.80
C LYS A 612 3.60 -8.79 26.42
N ALA A 613 2.71 -7.88 26.81
CA ALA A 613 1.41 -8.24 27.37
C ALA A 613 0.53 -8.97 26.34
N LEU A 614 0.52 -8.50 25.08
CA LEU A 614 -0.21 -9.17 24.00
C LEU A 614 0.37 -10.57 23.70
N LEU A 615 1.69 -10.73 23.67
CA LEU A 615 2.34 -12.04 23.52
C LEU A 615 1.86 -13.05 24.58
N LEU A 616 1.84 -12.64 25.85
CA LEU A 616 1.38 -13.49 26.96
C LEU A 616 -0.11 -13.83 26.84
N MET A 617 -0.93 -12.87 26.44
CA MET A 617 -2.36 -13.06 26.20
C MET A 617 -2.61 -14.08 25.08
N LEU A 618 -1.96 -13.90 23.92
CA LEU A 618 -2.12 -14.80 22.77
C LEU A 618 -1.65 -16.23 23.09
N ALA A 619 -0.55 -16.38 23.81
CA ALA A 619 -0.08 -17.70 24.23
C ALA A 619 -1.07 -18.39 25.17
N SER A 620 -1.62 -17.65 26.14
CA SER A 620 -2.63 -18.18 27.07
C SER A 620 -3.90 -18.61 26.34
N GLU A 621 -4.41 -17.81 25.41
CA GLU A 621 -5.61 -18.14 24.63
C GLU A 621 -5.41 -19.35 23.73
N ALA A 622 -4.25 -19.45 23.09
CA ALA A 622 -3.89 -20.60 22.26
C ALA A 622 -3.52 -21.85 23.08
N SER A 623 -3.53 -21.77 24.42
CA SER A 623 -3.07 -22.83 25.33
C SER A 623 -1.63 -23.30 25.03
N ILE A 624 -0.78 -22.37 24.58
CA ILE A 624 0.63 -22.62 24.27
C ILE A 624 1.46 -22.27 25.52
N PRO A 625 2.20 -23.22 26.11
CA PRO A 625 3.11 -22.92 27.22
C PRO A 625 4.16 -21.88 26.78
N PHE A 626 4.12 -20.69 27.39
CA PHE A 626 4.98 -19.58 27.01
C PHE A 626 5.38 -18.76 28.23
N THR A 627 6.66 -18.39 28.29
CA THR A 627 7.21 -17.50 29.33
C THR A 627 8.21 -16.56 28.68
N LEU A 628 8.21 -15.31 29.11
CA LEU A 628 9.22 -14.33 28.69
C LEU A 628 10.45 -14.46 29.59
N PRO A 629 11.67 -14.30 29.07
CA PRO A 629 12.88 -14.30 29.88
C PRO A 629 12.83 -13.15 30.89
N THR A 630 12.91 -13.46 32.18
CA THR A 630 13.03 -12.44 33.24
C THR A 630 14.42 -11.85 33.18
N GLN A 631 14.55 -10.55 32.89
CA GLN A 631 15.85 -9.87 33.02
C GLN A 631 16.16 -9.62 34.50
N GLU A 632 17.31 -10.12 34.97
CA GLU A 632 17.97 -9.58 36.16
C GLU A 632 18.52 -8.19 35.80
N VAL A 633 17.65 -7.18 35.84
CA VAL A 633 18.10 -5.78 35.75
C VAL A 633 18.62 -5.39 37.14
N ALA A 634 19.91 -5.05 37.23
CA ALA A 634 20.47 -4.36 38.38
C ALA A 634 19.56 -3.16 38.67
N LYS A 635 19.05 -3.08 39.91
CA LYS A 635 18.16 -2.02 40.42
C LYS A 635 18.74 -0.63 40.11
N PHE A 636 18.50 -0.11 38.93
CA PHE A 636 18.41 1.31 38.69
C PHE A 636 17.01 1.69 39.11
N ASP A 637 16.92 2.71 39.98
CA ASP A 637 15.69 3.21 40.58
C ASP A 637 14.51 3.04 39.63
N GLU A 638 13.54 2.22 40.05
CA GLU A 638 12.25 2.14 39.37
C GLU A 638 11.76 3.58 39.20
N PRO A 639 11.56 4.09 37.98
CA PRO A 639 10.78 5.32 37.86
C PRO A 639 9.43 4.97 38.46
N GLU A 640 9.03 5.66 39.52
CA GLU A 640 7.67 5.61 40.05
C GLU A 640 6.73 5.74 38.84
N THR A 641 6.16 4.62 38.40
CA THR A 641 5.13 4.64 37.37
C THR A 641 3.97 5.34 38.05
N SER A 642 3.84 6.65 37.78
CA SER A 642 2.77 7.48 38.27
C SER A 642 1.46 6.92 37.72
N ALA A 643 0.91 5.93 38.43
CA ALA A 643 -0.29 5.21 38.06
C ALA A 643 -1.44 6.20 38.02
N SER A 644 -1.73 6.70 36.82
CA SER A 644 -2.76 7.71 36.58
C SER A 644 -4.14 7.09 36.77
N GLU A 645 -5.00 7.78 37.52
CA GLU A 645 -6.42 7.43 37.71
C GLU A 645 -7.32 7.98 36.58
N ALA A 646 -6.73 8.34 35.44
CA ALA A 646 -7.45 8.91 34.30
C ALA A 646 -8.60 7.99 33.82
N ARG A 647 -9.71 8.62 33.42
CA ARG A 647 -10.83 7.97 32.75
C ARG A 647 -10.62 8.01 31.25
N VAL A 648 -10.43 6.86 30.65
CA VAL A 648 -10.17 6.70 29.23
C VAL A 648 -11.36 6.03 28.57
N MET A 649 -11.81 6.58 27.45
CA MET A 649 -12.77 5.93 26.57
C MET A 649 -12.05 5.54 25.28
N ILE A 650 -12.31 4.33 24.79
CA ILE A 650 -11.82 3.84 23.50
C ILE A 650 -13.03 3.62 22.59
N TYR A 651 -13.01 4.22 21.39
CA TYR A 651 -14.05 4.06 20.38
C TYR A 651 -13.49 3.38 19.12
N SER A 652 -14.16 2.32 18.68
CA SER A 652 -13.92 1.61 17.41
C SER A 652 -15.13 0.76 17.05
N LEU A 653 -15.39 0.53 15.76
CA LEU A 653 -16.36 -0.50 15.34
C LEU A 653 -15.82 -1.92 15.57
N ASP A 654 -14.50 -2.08 15.70
CA ASP A 654 -13.88 -3.32 16.14
C ASP A 654 -13.99 -3.45 17.68
N SER A 655 -15.12 -4.01 18.12
CA SER A 655 -15.40 -4.22 19.54
C SER A 655 -14.43 -5.21 20.20
N GLN A 656 -13.83 -6.12 19.43
CA GLN A 656 -12.92 -7.14 19.95
C GLN A 656 -11.54 -6.55 20.23
N ALA A 657 -10.98 -5.77 19.29
CA ALA A 657 -9.71 -5.08 19.49
C ALA A 657 -9.77 -4.09 20.68
N THR A 658 -10.89 -3.36 20.83
CA THR A 658 -11.04 -2.42 21.94
C THR A 658 -11.18 -3.14 23.29
N GLN A 659 -11.89 -4.27 23.34
CA GLN A 659 -12.00 -5.09 24.54
C GLN A 659 -10.64 -5.68 24.95
N ARG A 660 -9.85 -6.17 24.00
CA ARG A 660 -8.50 -6.68 24.28
C ARG A 660 -7.57 -5.57 24.75
N ALA A 661 -7.60 -4.41 24.09
CA ALA A 661 -6.82 -3.25 24.51
C ALA A 661 -7.17 -2.84 25.94
N MET A 662 -8.46 -2.86 26.31
CA MET A 662 -8.89 -2.62 27.68
C MET A 662 -8.29 -3.63 28.67
N ASN A 663 -8.32 -4.93 28.36
CA ASN A 663 -7.76 -5.97 29.23
C ASN A 663 -6.25 -5.80 29.43
N ILE A 664 -5.51 -5.47 28.35
CA ILE A 664 -4.07 -5.17 28.43
C ILE A 664 -3.81 -3.92 29.27
N LEU A 665 -4.55 -2.84 29.04
CA LEU A 665 -4.39 -1.58 29.78
C LEU A 665 -4.67 -1.75 31.28
N GLN A 666 -5.68 -2.54 31.64
CA GLN A 666 -5.99 -2.87 33.04
C GLN A 666 -4.89 -3.71 33.70
N THR A 667 -4.21 -4.54 32.93
CA THR A 667 -3.06 -5.33 33.41
C THR A 667 -1.84 -4.43 33.61
N LEU A 668 -1.58 -3.50 32.68
CA LEU A 668 -0.43 -2.58 32.72
C LEU A 668 -0.60 -1.45 33.75
N ASN A 669 -1.82 -0.92 33.92
CA ASN A 669 -2.14 0.11 34.90
C ASN A 669 -3.52 -0.18 35.54
N PRO A 670 -3.54 -0.90 36.68
CA PRO A 670 -4.78 -1.28 37.38
C PRO A 670 -5.64 -0.10 37.87
N LYS A 671 -5.07 1.11 37.98
CA LYS A 671 -5.81 2.32 38.42
C LYS A 671 -6.52 3.03 37.26
N LEU A 672 -6.20 2.69 36.01
CA LEU A 672 -6.79 3.32 34.83
C LEU A 672 -8.25 2.88 34.64
N LYS A 673 -9.18 3.83 34.54
CA LYS A 673 -10.60 3.54 34.30
C LYS A 673 -10.88 3.56 32.80
N VAL A 674 -10.85 2.39 32.17
CA VAL A 674 -11.08 2.24 30.72
C VAL A 674 -12.52 1.86 30.43
N THR A 675 -13.13 2.50 29.43
CA THR A 675 -14.45 2.17 28.88
C THR A 675 -14.37 2.04 27.36
N THR A 676 -15.18 1.18 26.76
CA THR A 676 -15.22 0.98 25.30
C THR A 676 -16.61 1.30 24.73
N ASN A 677 -16.67 1.69 23.46
CA ASN A 677 -17.93 1.87 22.71
C ASN A 677 -17.73 1.57 21.21
N CYS A 678 -18.73 0.93 20.60
CA CYS A 678 -18.76 0.56 19.18
C CYS A 678 -20.10 0.90 18.51
N ASP A 679 -20.85 1.86 19.08
CA ASP A 679 -22.15 2.27 18.56
C ASP A 679 -21.95 2.96 17.20
N THR A 680 -22.70 2.54 16.18
CA THR A 680 -22.65 3.12 14.83
C THR A 680 -23.34 4.47 14.73
N GLU A 681 -24.22 4.78 15.69
CA GLU A 681 -25.04 6.00 15.74
C GLU A 681 -24.80 6.80 17.04
N CYS A 682 -25.34 8.02 17.10
CA CYS A 682 -25.19 8.91 18.26
C CYS A 682 -26.13 8.55 19.43
N THR A 683 -25.83 7.46 20.12
CA THR A 683 -26.62 6.96 21.26
C THR A 683 -26.44 7.81 22.54
N PRO A 684 -27.40 7.80 23.48
CA PRO A 684 -27.22 8.41 24.80
C PRO A 684 -26.01 7.85 25.56
N ARG A 685 -25.72 6.55 25.39
CA ARG A 685 -24.57 5.86 25.99
C ARG A 685 -23.26 6.42 25.47
N LEU A 686 -23.12 6.59 24.15
CA LEU A 686 -21.94 7.16 23.51
C LEU A 686 -21.65 8.57 24.04
N ARG A 687 -22.68 9.43 24.09
CA ARG A 687 -22.56 10.80 24.63
C ARG A 687 -22.14 10.81 26.10
N GLN A 688 -22.71 9.91 26.91
CA GLN A 688 -22.38 9.81 28.32
C GLN A 688 -20.92 9.39 28.52
N HIS A 689 -20.47 8.34 27.83
CA HIS A 689 -19.08 7.88 27.92
C HIS A 689 -18.10 8.99 27.50
N ALA A 690 -18.36 9.68 26.39
CA ALA A 690 -17.51 10.77 25.91
C ALA A 690 -17.45 11.95 26.90
N ARG A 691 -18.58 12.33 27.52
CA ARG A 691 -18.66 13.43 28.50
C ARG A 691 -17.93 13.17 29.82
N HIS A 692 -17.75 11.91 30.19
CA HIS A 692 -17.19 11.50 31.47
C HIS A 692 -15.73 11.03 31.38
N ALA A 693 -15.21 10.87 30.17
CA ALA A 693 -13.81 10.55 29.92
C ALA A 693 -12.93 11.81 30.02
N ASP A 694 -11.72 11.64 30.56
CA ASP A 694 -10.67 12.64 30.53
C ASP A 694 -9.98 12.65 29.14
N TYR A 695 -9.90 11.46 28.51
CA TYR A 695 -9.43 11.26 27.13
C TYR A 695 -10.31 10.28 26.37
N VAL A 696 -10.60 10.58 25.10
CA VAL A 696 -11.29 9.67 24.19
C VAL A 696 -10.34 9.28 23.06
N PHE A 697 -10.02 7.99 22.94
CA PHE A 697 -9.20 7.43 21.87
C PHE A 697 -10.10 6.92 20.76
N PHE A 698 -10.07 7.59 19.62
CA PHE A 698 -10.90 7.29 18.46
C PHE A 698 -10.07 6.57 17.40
N VAL A 699 -10.47 5.34 17.05
CA VAL A 699 -9.82 4.56 15.97
C VAL A 699 -10.48 4.96 14.65
N SER A 700 -9.91 5.93 13.95
CA SER A 700 -10.53 6.58 12.78
C SER A 700 -10.76 5.65 11.60
N SER A 701 -9.90 4.66 11.41
CA SER A 701 -9.85 3.76 10.24
C SER A 701 -11.06 2.85 10.05
N VAL A 702 -11.83 2.61 11.11
CA VAL A 702 -13.01 1.73 11.10
C VAL A 702 -14.26 2.41 11.67
N ALA A 703 -14.22 3.71 11.95
CA ALA A 703 -15.30 4.40 12.65
C ALA A 703 -16.39 4.97 11.72
N THR A 704 -17.63 5.06 12.21
CA THR A 704 -18.68 5.77 11.47
C THR A 704 -18.54 7.29 11.63
N HIS A 705 -18.85 8.03 10.57
CA HIS A 705 -18.92 9.49 10.57
C HIS A 705 -19.85 10.03 11.66
N GLN A 706 -21.00 9.36 11.88
CA GLN A 706 -21.98 9.78 12.87
C GLN A 706 -21.45 9.71 14.31
N ALA A 707 -20.67 8.68 14.64
CA ALA A 707 -20.09 8.55 15.97
C ALA A 707 -18.98 9.57 16.23
N PHE A 708 -18.17 9.91 15.21
CA PHE A 708 -17.15 10.95 15.33
C PHE A 708 -17.72 12.28 15.78
N PHE A 709 -18.73 12.79 15.06
CA PHE A 709 -19.39 14.06 15.41
C PHE A 709 -20.09 13.98 16.76
N CYS A 710 -20.76 12.86 17.06
CA CYS A 710 -21.39 12.65 18.36
C CYS A 710 -20.41 12.76 19.53
N ILE A 711 -19.22 12.16 19.39
CA ILE A 711 -18.15 12.24 20.38
C ILE A 711 -17.64 13.67 20.47
N LYS A 712 -17.28 14.28 19.33
CA LYS A 712 -16.75 15.64 19.25
C LYS A 712 -17.65 16.66 19.94
N ASP A 713 -18.96 16.61 19.68
CA ASP A 713 -19.96 17.49 20.27
C ASP A 713 -20.22 17.20 21.76
N SER A 714 -19.84 16.01 22.23
CA SER A 714 -20.01 15.58 23.62
C SER A 714 -18.79 15.84 24.49
N LEU A 715 -17.64 16.17 23.91
CA LEU A 715 -16.41 16.44 24.65
C LEU A 715 -16.48 17.76 25.42
N ARG A 716 -15.94 17.77 26.65
CA ARG A 716 -15.79 19.00 27.45
C ARG A 716 -14.64 19.86 26.96
N ASN A 717 -13.56 19.21 26.52
CA ASN A 717 -12.38 19.82 25.94
C ASN A 717 -12.11 19.14 24.59
N PRO A 718 -12.04 19.89 23.47
CA PRO A 718 -11.67 19.33 22.16
C PRO A 718 -10.32 18.58 22.18
N ASP A 719 -9.36 19.03 22.98
CA ASP A 719 -8.01 18.44 23.08
C ASP A 719 -7.97 17.07 23.80
N SER A 720 -9.11 16.64 24.35
CA SER A 720 -9.29 15.31 24.93
C SER A 720 -9.51 14.22 23.87
N LEU A 721 -9.78 14.58 22.60
CA LEU A 721 -9.92 13.62 21.51
C LEU A 721 -8.54 13.23 20.96
N CYS A 722 -8.17 11.97 21.16
CA CYS A 722 -6.94 11.39 20.66
C CYS A 722 -7.25 10.47 19.48
N GLN A 723 -6.67 10.74 18.32
CA GLN A 723 -6.77 9.82 17.17
C GLN A 723 -5.77 8.68 17.34
N VAL A 724 -6.22 7.43 17.20
CA VAL A 724 -5.35 6.26 17.16
C VAL A 724 -4.93 6.02 15.71
N GLN A 725 -3.63 6.03 15.47
CA GLN A 725 -3.04 5.81 14.15
C GLN A 725 -2.90 4.29 13.91
N GLY A 726 -3.65 3.77 12.93
CA GLY A 726 -3.70 2.36 12.57
C GLY A 726 -4.82 1.55 13.25
N THR A 727 -4.95 0.29 12.83
CA THR A 727 -5.88 -0.70 13.39
C THR A 727 -5.11 -1.73 14.21
N GLY A 728 -5.65 -2.15 15.35
CA GLY A 728 -5.08 -3.24 16.14
C GLY A 728 -4.93 -2.91 17.63
N THR A 729 -4.98 -3.97 18.43
CA THR A 729 -4.88 -3.92 19.89
C THR A 729 -3.61 -3.21 20.35
N THR A 730 -2.47 -3.50 19.71
CA THR A 730 -1.16 -2.94 20.10
C THR A 730 -1.12 -1.42 19.94
N ARG A 731 -1.58 -0.91 18.79
CA ARG A 731 -1.61 0.53 18.47
C ARG A 731 -2.51 1.32 19.43
N ILE A 732 -3.65 0.75 19.81
CA ILE A 732 -4.56 1.35 20.79
C ILE A 732 -3.86 1.49 22.15
N VAL A 733 -3.28 0.39 22.66
CA VAL A 733 -2.61 0.37 23.96
C VAL A 733 -1.43 1.35 23.98
N GLU A 734 -0.57 1.33 22.96
CA GLU A 734 0.58 2.24 22.87
C GLU A 734 0.14 3.72 22.84
N SER A 735 -0.93 4.04 22.12
CA SER A 735 -1.47 5.40 22.04
C SER A 735 -2.01 5.88 23.38
N VAL A 736 -2.75 5.02 24.09
CA VAL A 736 -3.25 5.30 25.44
C VAL A 736 -2.09 5.51 26.41
N MET A 737 -1.13 4.59 26.43
CA MET A 737 0.02 4.66 27.35
C MET A 737 0.84 5.92 27.09
N ARG A 738 1.12 6.26 25.83
CA ARG A 738 1.87 7.48 25.46
C ARG A 738 1.21 8.75 26.00
N ARG A 739 -0.11 8.88 25.85
CA ARG A 739 -0.85 10.07 26.30
C ARG A 739 -1.01 10.13 27.81
N VAL A 740 -1.26 9.00 28.46
CA VAL A 740 -1.45 8.90 29.91
C VAL A 740 -0.13 9.11 30.68
N HIS A 741 0.99 8.63 30.15
CA HIS A 741 2.33 8.79 30.77
C HIS A 741 3.04 10.09 30.38
N GLY A 742 2.67 10.72 29.27
CA GLY A 742 3.23 12.00 28.81
C GLY A 742 2.97 13.21 29.72
N LEU A 743 2.26 13.03 30.84
CA LEU A 743 2.02 14.04 31.88
C LEU A 743 3.27 14.41 32.71
N GLY A 744 4.45 13.87 32.41
CA GLY A 744 5.72 14.21 33.07
C GLY A 744 6.68 15.12 32.28
N ALA A 745 6.40 15.44 31.01
CA ALA A 745 7.39 16.11 30.14
C ALA A 745 6.77 17.16 29.21
N LEU A 746 6.08 18.16 29.76
CA LEU A 746 5.79 19.43 29.09
C LEU A 746 5.81 20.57 30.11
N ASP A 747 7.02 20.92 30.55
CA ASP A 747 7.44 22.27 30.96
C ASP A 747 8.93 22.35 30.59
N GLY A 748 9.22 22.97 29.44
CA GLY A 748 10.57 23.09 28.87
C GLY A 748 10.57 23.57 27.42
#